data_AF-A0A4T0AHJ6-F1
#
_entry.id   AF-A0A4T0AHJ6-F1
#
_cell.length_a   1.000
_cell.length_b   1.000
_cell.length_c   1.000
_cell.angle_alpha   90.00
_cell.angle_beta   90.00
_cell.angle_gamma   90.00
#
_symmetry.space_group_name_H-M   'P 1'
#
loop_
_entity.id
_entity.type
_entity.pdbx_description
1 polymer ?
#
loop_
_entity_poly.entity_id
_entity_poly.type
_entity_poly.pdbx_seq_one_letter_code
_entity_poly.pdbx_strand_id
1 'polypeptide(L)'
;QLPIESQLVSKLADNLNAEVVLGNVRTRDEGVEWLGYTYLFVRMLRSPALYQVGADYEDDETLEQKRVDLIHSAALLLEQANLVKYDKRAGRIVSTELGRIASHYYITHKSMLTYNQQIQPSITPIELFRVFALSEEFKYIPVRQDEKLELAKLLGRVPIPVKETIDEPNCKINVLLQAYVSRLKLDGLALMADLVYVTQSAGRILRAVFEIALKKGLASVVKDALNLCKMAEKRMWPTMSPLRQFPECPADIVRKAERIDAPWSSYFDLDPPRMGELLGMPRAGRQVCALVQKFPRLEIQAQVQPMTRTMLRVELTISPKFEWDENLHGKSESFWILVEDCDGEEILFHDQFVLRKEYAEAEMNEHLVEFTVPITEPMPPNYFITVLSDRWMHSEARLAVSFQKLILPEKFPPHTPLLDLQPLPIAALKREEFVNLYPDWERFNKIQTQTFNALYASDDNVFVGSSTGSGKTVCAEFALLRHWSQGDGKAVYIAPFQEAIDARYKDWQSRLTGIAGGKQIVKLIGETTADLKLLGEGDLILATPQQWDMMSRMWQRRKNVQAVTLVIADDLHMIGGQNGYVYETVVSRSHAISKQLENGLRIIGLSASLSNARDVGEWFGASKHTIFNFSPQYRQIPLELHIQPFTIPHFPSLMLAIP
;
A
#
# COMPACT_ATOMS: atom_id res chain seq x y z
N GLN A 1 -14.26 -32.94 -44.04
CA GLN A 1 -15.66 -32.70 -43.65
C GLN A 1 -15.82 -32.65 -42.12
N LEU A 2 -14.87 -32.06 -41.38
CA LEU A 2 -14.96 -31.91 -39.93
C LEU A 2 -15.14 -30.41 -39.64
N PRO A 3 -16.36 -29.92 -39.36
CA PRO A 3 -16.59 -28.50 -39.10
C PRO A 3 -15.90 -28.06 -37.81
N ILE A 4 -15.36 -26.85 -37.81
CA ILE A 4 -14.78 -26.24 -36.61
C ILE A 4 -15.94 -25.70 -35.76
N GLU A 5 -15.99 -26.11 -34.49
CA GLU A 5 -17.04 -25.72 -33.55
C GLU A 5 -16.47 -25.05 -32.29
N SER A 6 -17.26 -24.16 -31.68
CA SER A 6 -16.87 -23.41 -30.49
C SER A 6 -17.04 -24.24 -29.21
N GLN A 7 -16.01 -24.28 -28.37
CA GLN A 7 -16.03 -24.92 -27.04
C GLN A 7 -16.10 -23.90 -25.90
N LEU A 8 -16.34 -22.62 -26.21
CA LEU A 8 -16.26 -21.53 -25.24
C LEU A 8 -17.21 -21.70 -24.05
N VAL A 9 -18.39 -22.31 -24.26
CA VAL A 9 -19.39 -22.56 -23.20
C VAL A 9 -18.77 -23.29 -22.00
N SER A 10 -17.88 -24.26 -22.25
CA SER A 10 -17.23 -25.04 -21.19
C SER A 10 -16.30 -24.22 -20.27
N LYS A 11 -15.88 -23.03 -20.74
CA LYS A 11 -14.96 -22.12 -20.04
C LYS A 11 -15.52 -20.70 -19.95
N LEU A 12 -16.82 -20.51 -20.19
CA LEU A 12 -17.42 -19.18 -20.29
C LEU A 12 -17.26 -18.39 -18.99
N ALA A 13 -17.50 -19.02 -17.84
CA ALA A 13 -17.34 -18.38 -16.53
C ALA A 13 -15.88 -17.93 -16.29
N ASP A 14 -14.90 -18.78 -16.58
CA ASP A 14 -13.49 -18.46 -16.37
C ASP A 14 -13.03 -17.29 -17.29
N ASN A 15 -13.48 -17.27 -18.56
CA ASN A 15 -13.16 -16.18 -19.49
C ASN A 15 -13.90 -14.88 -19.12
N LEU A 16 -15.18 -14.95 -18.72
CA LEU A 16 -15.92 -13.79 -18.24
C LEU A 16 -15.24 -13.17 -17.03
N ASN A 17 -14.78 -13.99 -16.07
CA ASN A 17 -14.02 -13.49 -14.93
C ASN A 17 -12.74 -12.74 -15.35
N ALA A 18 -12.02 -13.22 -16.37
CA ALA A 18 -10.83 -12.53 -16.87
C ALA A 18 -11.15 -11.13 -17.40
N GLU A 19 -12.23 -10.97 -18.16
CA GLU A 19 -12.66 -9.66 -18.68
C GLU A 19 -13.16 -8.71 -17.58
N VAL A 20 -13.83 -9.25 -16.57
CA VAL A 20 -14.24 -8.49 -15.37
C VAL A 20 -13.02 -8.02 -14.58
N VAL A 21 -11.98 -8.85 -14.48
CA VAL A 21 -10.71 -8.50 -13.81
C VAL A 21 -9.96 -7.41 -14.58
N LEU A 22 -9.92 -7.48 -15.91
CA LEU A 22 -9.32 -6.44 -16.76
C LEU A 22 -10.12 -5.13 -16.73
N GLY A 23 -11.38 -5.18 -16.29
CA GLY A 23 -12.27 -4.02 -16.22
C GLY A 23 -12.97 -3.69 -17.53
N ASN A 24 -12.88 -4.58 -18.53
CA ASN A 24 -13.59 -4.50 -19.81
C ASN A 24 -15.10 -4.75 -19.64
N VAL A 25 -15.47 -5.59 -18.66
CA VAL A 25 -16.87 -5.92 -18.33
C VAL A 25 -17.16 -5.53 -16.88
N ARG A 26 -17.97 -4.51 -16.69
CA ARG A 26 -18.43 -3.98 -15.39
C ARG A 26 -19.94 -4.13 -15.21
N THR A 27 -20.67 -4.36 -16.29
CA THR A 27 -22.10 -4.63 -16.29
C THR A 27 -22.44 -5.87 -17.11
N ARG A 28 -23.61 -6.44 -16.87
CA ARG A 28 -24.13 -7.57 -17.65
C ARG A 28 -24.22 -7.23 -19.13
N ASP A 29 -24.62 -6.01 -19.47
CA ASP A 29 -24.85 -5.59 -20.85
C ASP A 29 -23.51 -5.46 -21.60
N GLU A 30 -22.45 -4.96 -20.95
CA GLU A 30 -21.08 -5.02 -21.50
C GLU A 30 -20.61 -6.48 -21.67
N GLY A 31 -21.02 -7.39 -20.77
CA GLY A 31 -20.74 -8.83 -20.92
C GLY A 31 -21.45 -9.44 -22.13
N VAL A 32 -22.68 -8.99 -22.44
CA VAL A 32 -23.44 -9.40 -23.61
C VAL A 32 -22.78 -8.89 -24.89
N GLU A 33 -22.32 -7.64 -24.88
CA GLU A 33 -21.55 -7.03 -25.96
C GLU A 33 -20.25 -7.81 -26.22
N TRP A 34 -19.47 -8.10 -25.16
CA TRP A 34 -18.27 -8.94 -25.24
C TRP A 34 -18.56 -10.30 -25.87
N LEU A 35 -19.63 -10.97 -25.44
CA LEU A 35 -20.00 -12.28 -25.98
C LEU A 35 -20.34 -12.20 -27.48
N GLY A 36 -20.82 -11.05 -27.95
CA GLY A 36 -21.05 -10.75 -29.36
C GLY A 36 -19.80 -10.75 -30.24
N TYR A 37 -18.61 -10.51 -29.68
CA TYR A 37 -17.35 -10.57 -30.42
C TYR A 37 -16.77 -12.00 -30.55
N THR A 38 -17.41 -12.99 -29.92
CA THR A 38 -16.84 -14.34 -29.83
C THR A 38 -17.21 -15.24 -31.02
N TYR A 39 -16.37 -16.25 -31.27
CA TYR A 39 -16.68 -17.29 -32.25
C TYR A 39 -17.92 -18.11 -31.88
N LEU A 40 -18.22 -18.23 -30.58
CA LEU A 40 -19.45 -18.87 -30.08
C LEU A 40 -20.69 -18.17 -30.63
N PHE A 41 -20.73 -16.84 -30.58
CA PHE A 41 -21.86 -16.07 -31.09
C PHE A 41 -22.10 -16.32 -32.58
N VAL A 42 -21.05 -16.24 -33.41
CA VAL A 42 -21.15 -16.50 -34.85
C VAL A 42 -21.66 -17.92 -35.14
N ARG A 43 -21.25 -18.93 -34.36
CA ARG A 43 -21.71 -20.31 -34.53
C ARG A 43 -23.14 -20.52 -34.02
N MET A 44 -23.56 -19.87 -32.94
CA MET A 44 -24.94 -19.91 -32.45
C MET A 44 -25.92 -19.33 -33.48
N LEU A 45 -25.57 -18.23 -34.15
CA LEU A 45 -26.41 -17.67 -35.22
C LEU A 45 -26.53 -18.60 -36.44
N ARG A 46 -25.41 -19.23 -36.85
CA ARG A 46 -25.39 -20.10 -38.05
C ARG A 46 -25.96 -21.50 -37.80
N SER A 47 -25.91 -22.00 -36.57
CA SER A 47 -26.28 -23.37 -36.23
C SER A 47 -26.96 -23.43 -34.85
N PRO A 48 -28.10 -22.73 -34.66
CA PRO A 48 -28.74 -22.54 -33.34
C PRO A 48 -29.11 -23.86 -32.65
N ALA A 49 -29.62 -24.83 -33.40
CA ALA A 49 -29.99 -26.15 -32.87
C ALA A 49 -28.80 -26.91 -32.25
N LEU A 50 -27.60 -26.78 -32.83
CA LEU A 50 -26.39 -27.46 -32.33
C LEU A 50 -25.95 -26.88 -30.97
N TYR A 51 -26.17 -25.59 -30.76
CA TYR A 51 -25.81 -24.88 -29.53
C TYR A 51 -26.97 -24.77 -28.53
N GLN A 52 -28.04 -25.55 -28.74
CA GLN A 52 -29.19 -25.60 -27.84
C GLN A 52 -29.81 -24.21 -27.60
N VAL A 53 -29.91 -23.41 -28.66
CA VAL A 53 -30.76 -22.22 -28.68
C VAL A 53 -32.21 -22.72 -28.79
N GLY A 54 -32.98 -22.57 -27.71
CA GLY A 54 -34.35 -23.08 -27.61
C GLY A 54 -35.35 -22.23 -28.40
N ALA A 55 -36.59 -22.73 -28.49
CA ALA A 55 -37.69 -22.03 -29.18
C ALA A 55 -38.05 -20.69 -28.53
N ASP A 56 -37.74 -20.51 -27.23
CA ASP A 56 -37.96 -19.27 -26.47
C ASP A 56 -37.16 -18.06 -27.02
N TYR A 57 -36.21 -18.29 -27.94
CA TYR A 57 -35.39 -17.26 -28.59
C TYR A 57 -35.65 -17.13 -30.09
N GLU A 58 -36.75 -17.69 -30.63
CA GLU A 58 -37.04 -17.65 -32.07
C GLU A 58 -37.25 -16.22 -32.59
N ASP A 59 -37.80 -15.32 -31.76
CA ASP A 59 -38.00 -13.91 -32.08
C ASP A 59 -36.74 -13.04 -31.83
N ASP A 60 -35.64 -13.64 -31.34
CA ASP A 60 -34.39 -12.94 -30.99
C ASP A 60 -33.37 -13.04 -32.12
N GLU A 61 -33.51 -12.17 -33.14
CA GLU A 61 -32.67 -12.16 -34.35
C GLU A 61 -31.16 -12.07 -34.05
N THR A 62 -30.78 -11.44 -32.95
CA THR A 62 -29.36 -11.23 -32.56
C THR A 62 -28.95 -12.06 -31.35
N LEU A 63 -29.79 -12.98 -30.88
CA LEU A 63 -29.57 -13.80 -29.69
C LEU A 63 -29.19 -12.97 -28.45
N GLU A 64 -29.69 -11.74 -28.33
CA GLU A 64 -29.42 -10.85 -27.21
C GLU A 64 -29.87 -11.46 -25.88
N GLN A 65 -31.11 -11.93 -25.78
CA GLN A 65 -31.65 -12.55 -24.57
C GLN A 65 -30.91 -13.84 -24.23
N LYS A 66 -30.54 -14.64 -25.25
CA LYS A 66 -29.72 -15.83 -25.03
C LYS A 66 -28.35 -15.48 -24.43
N ARG A 67 -27.71 -14.41 -24.93
CA ARG A 67 -26.43 -13.91 -24.37
C ARG A 67 -26.61 -13.37 -22.95
N VAL A 68 -27.70 -12.67 -22.67
CA VAL A 68 -28.07 -12.21 -21.32
C VAL A 68 -28.14 -13.41 -20.36
N ASP A 69 -28.83 -14.48 -20.74
CA ASP A 69 -28.98 -15.68 -19.91
C ASP A 69 -27.65 -16.40 -19.68
N LEU A 70 -26.80 -16.48 -20.71
CA LEU A 70 -25.46 -17.07 -20.61
C LEU A 70 -24.55 -16.26 -19.68
N ILE A 71 -24.52 -14.93 -19.83
CA ILE A 71 -23.72 -14.04 -18.98
C ILE A 71 -24.25 -14.04 -17.56
N HIS A 72 -25.57 -14.00 -17.38
CA HIS A 72 -26.20 -14.08 -16.05
C HIS A 72 -25.85 -15.39 -15.34
N SER A 73 -25.97 -16.53 -16.03
CA SER A 73 -25.64 -17.85 -15.47
C SER A 73 -24.14 -17.96 -15.13
N ALA A 74 -23.27 -17.46 -16.01
CA ALA A 74 -21.83 -17.42 -15.75
C ALA A 74 -21.50 -16.52 -14.54
N ALA A 75 -22.12 -15.34 -14.45
CA ALA A 75 -21.94 -14.43 -13.31
C ALA A 75 -22.44 -15.04 -11.99
N LEU A 76 -23.53 -15.82 -12.01
CA LEU A 76 -24.00 -16.56 -10.83
C LEU A 76 -23.00 -17.63 -10.36
N LEU A 77 -22.38 -18.37 -11.28
CA LEU A 77 -21.33 -19.34 -10.94
C LEU A 77 -20.10 -18.65 -10.33
N LEU A 78 -19.71 -17.50 -10.88
CA LEU A 78 -18.62 -16.69 -10.35
C LEU A 78 -18.94 -16.08 -8.99
N GLU A 79 -20.19 -15.65 -8.76
CA GLU A 79 -20.68 -15.16 -7.46
C GLU A 79 -20.63 -16.28 -6.41
N GLN A 80 -21.11 -17.48 -6.74
CA GLN A 80 -21.05 -18.65 -5.84
C GLN A 80 -19.62 -19.02 -5.45
N ALA A 81 -18.67 -18.86 -6.37
CA ALA A 81 -17.25 -19.07 -6.12
C ALA A 81 -16.54 -17.88 -5.44
N ASN A 82 -17.27 -16.81 -5.11
CA ASN A 82 -16.73 -15.55 -4.55
C ASN A 82 -15.67 -14.87 -5.43
N LEU A 83 -15.72 -15.07 -6.75
CA LEU A 83 -14.79 -14.44 -7.71
C LEU A 83 -15.24 -13.05 -8.12
N VAL A 84 -16.55 -12.82 -8.16
CA VAL A 84 -17.16 -11.52 -8.46
C VAL A 84 -18.27 -11.20 -7.45
N LYS A 85 -18.51 -9.91 -7.21
CA LYS A 85 -19.73 -9.39 -6.58
C LYS A 85 -20.69 -9.00 -7.70
N TYR A 86 -21.85 -9.66 -7.76
CA TYR A 86 -22.82 -9.46 -8.83
C TYR A 86 -24.15 -8.93 -8.29
N ASP A 87 -24.52 -7.70 -8.69
CA ASP A 87 -25.85 -7.14 -8.44
C ASP A 87 -26.82 -7.61 -9.52
N LYS A 88 -27.75 -8.50 -9.14
CA LYS A 88 -28.73 -9.12 -10.04
C LYS A 88 -29.75 -8.13 -10.58
N ARG A 89 -30.04 -7.04 -9.85
CA ARG A 89 -31.01 -6.02 -10.24
C ARG A 89 -30.38 -4.98 -11.13
N ALA A 90 -29.24 -4.42 -10.71
CA ALA A 90 -28.53 -3.39 -11.47
C ALA A 90 -27.67 -3.98 -12.61
N GLY A 91 -27.44 -5.29 -12.62
CA GLY A 91 -26.55 -5.95 -13.57
C GLY A 91 -25.07 -5.64 -13.36
N ARG A 92 -24.68 -4.97 -12.26
CA ARG A 92 -23.30 -4.56 -12.00
C ARG A 92 -22.46 -5.74 -11.53
N ILE A 93 -21.29 -5.90 -12.12
CA ILE A 93 -20.31 -6.96 -11.82
C ILE A 93 -19.02 -6.30 -11.36
N VAL A 94 -18.50 -6.70 -10.21
CA VAL A 94 -17.24 -6.18 -9.65
C VAL A 94 -16.32 -7.36 -9.33
N SER A 95 -15.07 -7.33 -9.80
CA SER A 95 -14.08 -8.36 -9.48
C SER A 95 -13.71 -8.34 -7.99
N THR A 96 -13.45 -9.51 -7.43
CA THR A 96 -12.82 -9.67 -6.11
C THR A 96 -11.33 -9.98 -6.27
N GLU A 97 -10.58 -9.93 -5.17
CA GLU A 97 -9.19 -10.38 -5.16
C GLU A 97 -9.05 -11.86 -5.57
N LEU A 98 -9.98 -12.73 -5.16
CA LEU A 98 -9.99 -14.13 -5.62
C LEU A 98 -10.20 -14.20 -7.14
N GLY A 99 -11.10 -13.37 -7.68
CA GLY A 99 -11.32 -13.24 -9.13
C GLY A 99 -10.03 -12.89 -9.88
N ARG A 100 -9.26 -11.93 -9.34
CA ARG A 100 -7.97 -11.49 -9.88
C ARG A 100 -6.95 -12.62 -9.89
N ILE A 101 -6.77 -13.31 -8.77
CA ILE A 101 -5.85 -14.46 -8.65
C ILE A 101 -6.23 -15.55 -9.67
N ALA A 102 -7.53 -15.87 -9.78
CA ALA A 102 -8.01 -16.87 -10.72
C ALA A 102 -7.66 -16.53 -12.18
N SER A 103 -7.84 -15.26 -12.55
CA SER A 103 -7.52 -14.75 -13.89
C SER A 103 -6.01 -14.78 -14.15
N HIS A 104 -5.19 -14.24 -13.24
CA HIS A 104 -3.74 -14.15 -13.42
C HIS A 104 -3.06 -15.52 -13.55
N TYR A 105 -3.56 -16.54 -12.84
CA TYR A 105 -2.98 -17.89 -12.83
C TYR A 105 -3.76 -18.91 -13.66
N TYR A 106 -4.77 -18.47 -14.43
CA TYR A 106 -5.61 -19.32 -15.26
C TYR A 106 -6.26 -20.49 -14.49
N ILE A 107 -6.74 -20.22 -13.28
CA ILE A 107 -7.35 -21.23 -12.39
C ILE A 107 -8.85 -21.25 -12.59
N THR A 108 -9.44 -22.44 -12.66
CA THR A 108 -10.89 -22.56 -12.81
C THR A 108 -11.64 -22.07 -11.57
N HIS A 109 -12.84 -21.51 -11.77
CA HIS A 109 -13.67 -21.02 -10.67
C HIS A 109 -13.97 -22.07 -9.59
N LYS A 110 -14.04 -23.36 -9.98
CA LYS A 110 -14.27 -24.47 -9.03
C LYS A 110 -13.06 -24.75 -8.14
N SER A 111 -11.85 -24.75 -8.71
CA SER A 111 -10.62 -24.89 -7.92
C SER A 111 -10.47 -23.74 -6.93
N MET A 112 -10.78 -22.51 -7.36
CA MET A 112 -10.78 -21.34 -6.49
C MET A 112 -11.78 -21.45 -5.33
N LEU A 113 -12.99 -21.99 -5.58
CA LEU A 113 -13.96 -22.29 -4.54
C LEU A 113 -13.39 -23.30 -3.52
N THR A 114 -12.77 -24.38 -4.00
CA THR A 114 -12.11 -25.37 -3.14
C THR A 114 -11.01 -24.73 -2.29
N TYR A 115 -10.13 -23.93 -2.87
CA TYR A 115 -9.05 -23.26 -2.14
C TYR A 115 -9.58 -22.29 -1.10
N ASN A 116 -10.59 -21.49 -1.44
CA ASN A 116 -11.17 -20.54 -0.50
C ASN A 116 -11.78 -21.22 0.73
N GLN A 117 -12.38 -22.41 0.55
CA GLN A 117 -12.96 -23.20 1.63
C GLN A 117 -11.91 -23.94 2.48
N GLN A 118 -10.89 -24.52 1.82
CA GLN A 118 -9.95 -25.41 2.50
C GLN A 118 -8.74 -24.69 3.11
N ILE A 119 -8.31 -23.54 2.55
CA ILE A 119 -7.20 -22.75 3.10
C ILE A 119 -7.70 -21.98 4.31
N GLN A 120 -7.36 -22.49 5.50
CA GLN A 120 -7.69 -21.95 6.81
C GLN A 120 -6.42 -21.58 7.59
N PRO A 121 -6.52 -20.76 8.65
CA PRO A 121 -5.41 -20.57 9.58
C PRO A 121 -4.87 -21.92 10.08
N SER A 122 -3.54 -22.01 10.24
CA SER A 122 -2.85 -23.20 10.74
C SER A 122 -2.98 -24.47 9.87
N ILE A 123 -3.34 -24.36 8.59
CA ILE A 123 -3.30 -25.48 7.65
C ILE A 123 -1.86 -26.02 7.54
N THR A 124 -1.71 -27.33 7.63
CA THR A 124 -0.37 -27.96 7.60
C THR A 124 0.12 -28.18 6.17
N PRO A 125 1.44 -28.36 5.94
CA PRO A 125 1.96 -28.75 4.64
C PRO A 125 1.30 -30.02 4.09
N ILE A 126 0.98 -31.01 4.94
CA ILE A 126 0.25 -32.23 4.56
C ILE A 126 -1.10 -31.88 3.92
N GLU A 127 -1.83 -30.95 4.53
CA GLU A 127 -3.12 -30.51 4.03
C GLU A 127 -2.99 -29.62 2.79
N LEU A 128 -1.94 -28.80 2.66
CA LEU A 128 -1.69 -28.04 1.43
C LEU A 128 -1.47 -28.95 0.21
N PHE A 129 -0.74 -30.07 0.36
CA PHE A 129 -0.63 -31.08 -0.71
C PHE A 129 -1.97 -31.72 -1.07
N ARG A 130 -2.83 -31.95 -0.07
CA ARG A 130 -4.20 -32.44 -0.31
C ARG A 130 -5.05 -31.41 -1.04
N VAL A 131 -4.99 -30.13 -0.64
CA VAL A 131 -5.72 -29.04 -1.31
C VAL A 131 -5.27 -28.91 -2.77
N PHE A 132 -3.97 -29.02 -3.03
CA PHE A 132 -3.44 -29.10 -4.39
C PHE A 132 -4.03 -30.27 -5.18
N ALA A 133 -4.11 -31.46 -4.59
CA ALA A 133 -4.65 -32.63 -5.27
C ALA A 133 -6.16 -32.54 -5.58
N LEU A 134 -6.91 -31.72 -4.84
CA LEU A 134 -8.35 -31.49 -5.03
C LEU A 134 -8.71 -30.50 -6.16
N SER A 135 -7.72 -30.03 -6.92
CA SER A 135 -7.93 -29.09 -8.02
C SER A 135 -8.79 -29.69 -9.14
N GLU A 136 -9.77 -28.94 -9.68
CA GLU A 136 -10.64 -29.37 -10.79
C GLU A 136 -9.83 -29.67 -12.06
N GLU A 137 -8.66 -29.05 -12.21
CA GLU A 137 -7.67 -29.37 -13.26
C GLU A 137 -7.34 -30.86 -13.33
N PHE A 138 -7.38 -31.58 -12.20
CA PHE A 138 -7.01 -32.99 -12.12
C PHE A 138 -8.20 -33.95 -12.07
N LYS A 139 -9.43 -33.43 -12.20
CA LYS A 139 -10.67 -34.21 -12.08
C LYS A 139 -10.74 -35.46 -12.94
N TYR A 140 -10.13 -35.43 -14.13
CA TYR A 140 -10.20 -36.52 -15.10
C TYR A 140 -9.00 -37.46 -15.05
N ILE A 141 -8.14 -37.39 -14.02
CA ILE A 141 -7.03 -38.32 -13.82
C ILE A 141 -7.52 -39.52 -12.99
N PRO A 142 -7.79 -40.69 -13.58
CA PRO A 142 -8.21 -41.86 -12.81
C PRO A 142 -7.00 -42.56 -12.17
N VAL A 143 -7.27 -43.37 -11.14
CA VAL A 143 -6.34 -44.42 -10.70
C VAL A 143 -6.62 -45.67 -11.51
N ARG A 144 -5.63 -46.15 -12.27
CA ARG A 144 -5.72 -47.37 -13.09
C ARG A 144 -5.23 -48.58 -12.29
N GLN A 145 -5.70 -49.78 -12.60
CA GLN A 145 -5.35 -50.98 -11.81
C GLN A 145 -3.88 -51.41 -12.01
N ASP A 146 -3.35 -51.23 -13.22
CA ASP A 146 -1.99 -51.58 -13.61
C ASP A 146 -0.90 -50.71 -12.96
N GLU A 147 -1.24 -49.48 -12.57
CA GLU A 147 -0.32 -48.55 -11.87
C GLU A 147 -0.41 -48.64 -10.33
N LYS A 148 -1.39 -49.34 -9.75
CA LYS A 148 -1.57 -49.40 -8.28
C LYS A 148 -0.37 -49.96 -7.54
N LEU A 149 0.25 -51.01 -8.08
CA LEU A 149 1.44 -51.61 -7.47
C LEU A 149 2.63 -50.63 -7.44
N GLU A 150 2.79 -49.85 -8.52
CA GLU A 150 3.81 -48.82 -8.61
C GLU A 150 3.50 -47.66 -7.66
N LEU A 151 2.26 -47.17 -7.65
CA LEU A 151 1.79 -46.14 -6.73
C LEU A 151 1.97 -46.54 -5.25
N ALA A 152 1.68 -47.79 -4.88
CA ALA A 152 1.90 -48.29 -3.53
C ALA A 152 3.39 -48.24 -3.13
N LYS A 153 4.30 -48.58 -4.05
CA LYS A 153 5.75 -48.47 -3.83
C LYS A 153 6.20 -47.01 -3.70
N LEU A 154 5.62 -46.11 -4.48
CA LEU A 154 5.92 -44.67 -4.39
C LEU A 154 5.39 -44.07 -3.10
N LEU A 155 4.18 -44.42 -2.68
CA LEU A 155 3.55 -43.95 -1.44
C LEU A 155 4.40 -44.28 -0.20
N GLY A 156 5.07 -45.43 -0.17
CA GLY A 156 6.02 -45.79 0.89
C GLY A 156 7.35 -45.03 0.87
N ARG A 157 7.60 -44.18 -0.13
CA ARG A 157 8.88 -43.46 -0.34
C ARG A 157 8.74 -41.94 -0.37
N VAL A 158 7.53 -41.41 -0.46
CA VAL A 158 7.30 -39.97 -0.45
C VAL A 158 7.49 -39.40 0.96
N PRO A 159 8.10 -38.22 1.12
CA PRO A 159 8.48 -37.70 2.43
C PRO A 159 7.30 -37.12 3.23
N ILE A 160 6.27 -36.60 2.57
CA ILE A 160 5.11 -36.00 3.24
C ILE A 160 3.98 -37.02 3.27
N PRO A 161 3.45 -37.35 4.46
CA PRO A 161 2.35 -38.31 4.60
C PRO A 161 1.13 -37.93 3.75
N VAL A 162 0.55 -38.92 3.08
CA VAL A 162 -0.70 -38.79 2.32
C VAL A 162 -1.79 -39.51 3.10
N LYS A 163 -2.90 -38.82 3.39
CA LYS A 163 -3.99 -39.34 4.24
C LYS A 163 -4.99 -40.17 3.43
N GLU A 164 -5.08 -39.92 2.13
CA GLU A 164 -5.99 -40.55 1.19
C GLU A 164 -5.60 -42.01 0.87
N THR A 165 -6.58 -42.79 0.44
CA THR A 165 -6.35 -44.18 0.02
C THR A 165 -5.82 -44.27 -1.41
N ILE A 166 -5.10 -45.35 -1.75
CA ILE A 166 -4.50 -45.56 -3.09
C ILE A 166 -5.57 -45.60 -4.20
N ASP A 167 -6.81 -45.93 -3.87
CA ASP A 167 -7.92 -45.96 -4.81
C ASP A 167 -8.44 -44.57 -5.18
N GLU A 168 -8.09 -43.54 -4.41
CA GLU A 168 -8.51 -42.16 -4.64
C GLU A 168 -7.58 -41.44 -5.64
N PRO A 169 -8.14 -40.74 -6.65
CA PRO A 169 -7.37 -39.89 -7.57
C PRO A 169 -6.47 -38.87 -6.87
N ASN A 170 -6.95 -38.32 -5.74
CA ASN A 170 -6.22 -37.33 -4.95
C ASN A 170 -4.91 -37.89 -4.39
N CYS A 171 -4.90 -39.16 -3.95
CA CYS A 171 -3.69 -39.84 -3.49
C CYS A 171 -2.66 -39.92 -4.62
N LYS A 172 -3.10 -40.31 -5.82
CA LYS A 172 -2.24 -40.39 -7.00
C LYS A 172 -1.61 -39.04 -7.33
N ILE A 173 -2.39 -37.96 -7.42
CA ILE A 173 -1.88 -36.62 -7.75
C ILE A 173 -0.86 -36.14 -6.71
N ASN A 174 -1.16 -36.33 -5.43
CA ASN A 174 -0.27 -35.97 -4.33
C ASN A 174 1.07 -36.72 -4.43
N VAL A 175 1.02 -38.06 -4.54
CA VAL A 175 2.22 -38.91 -4.68
C VAL A 175 3.03 -38.53 -5.91
N LEU A 176 2.38 -38.22 -7.04
CA LEU A 176 3.06 -37.81 -8.27
C LEU A 176 3.84 -36.50 -8.08
N LEU A 177 3.24 -35.47 -7.47
CA LEU A 177 3.95 -34.23 -7.19
C LEU A 177 5.18 -34.47 -6.29
N GLN A 178 5.02 -35.25 -5.23
CA GLN A 178 6.13 -35.58 -4.33
C GLN A 178 7.22 -36.43 -5.01
N ALA A 179 6.83 -37.36 -5.88
CA ALA A 179 7.74 -38.18 -6.67
C ALA A 179 8.54 -37.33 -7.67
N TYR A 180 7.90 -36.32 -8.28
CA TYR A 180 8.56 -35.36 -9.15
C TYR A 180 9.68 -34.62 -8.42
N VAL A 181 9.37 -34.02 -7.26
CA VAL A 181 10.32 -33.26 -6.44
C VAL A 181 11.46 -34.16 -5.96
N SER A 182 11.13 -35.38 -5.53
CA SER A 182 12.09 -36.39 -5.07
C SER A 182 12.91 -37.04 -6.18
N ARG A 183 12.62 -36.74 -7.46
CA ARG A 183 13.26 -37.34 -8.64
C ARG A 183 13.18 -38.87 -8.64
N LEU A 184 12.07 -39.41 -8.16
CA LEU A 184 11.82 -40.86 -8.22
C LEU A 184 11.63 -41.29 -9.68
N LYS A 185 12.07 -42.50 -10.00
CA LYS A 185 11.85 -43.11 -11.32
C LYS A 185 10.45 -43.72 -11.35
N LEU A 186 9.76 -43.53 -12.46
CA LEU A 186 8.50 -44.18 -12.77
C LEU A 186 8.69 -45.04 -14.01
N ASP A 187 8.13 -46.24 -13.99
CA ASP A 187 8.25 -47.24 -15.06
C ASP A 187 7.04 -47.18 -16.01
N GLY A 188 5.85 -46.82 -15.50
CA GLY A 188 4.62 -46.73 -16.29
C GLY A 188 4.54 -45.50 -17.21
N LEU A 189 4.35 -45.72 -18.51
CA LEU A 189 4.18 -44.64 -19.51
C LEU A 189 2.98 -43.73 -19.22
N ALA A 190 1.84 -44.32 -18.85
CA ALA A 190 0.63 -43.55 -18.52
C ALA A 190 0.82 -42.72 -17.24
N LEU A 191 1.50 -43.29 -16.24
CA LEU A 191 1.80 -42.60 -14.99
C LEU A 191 2.79 -41.45 -15.19
N MET A 192 3.76 -41.61 -16.09
CA MET A 192 4.67 -40.55 -16.53
C MET A 192 3.94 -39.41 -17.26
N ALA A 193 2.96 -39.72 -18.11
CA ALA A 193 2.14 -38.70 -18.75
C ALA A 193 1.33 -37.89 -17.72
N ASP A 194 0.72 -38.57 -16.74
CA ASP A 194 0.00 -37.91 -15.65
C ASP A 194 0.94 -37.05 -14.80
N LEU A 195 2.16 -37.52 -14.50
CA LEU A 195 3.19 -36.76 -13.79
C LEU A 195 3.53 -35.45 -14.52
N VAL A 196 3.72 -35.51 -15.84
CA VAL A 196 4.02 -34.31 -16.66
C VAL A 196 2.86 -33.33 -16.60
N TYR A 197 1.61 -33.80 -16.72
CA TYR A 197 0.44 -32.94 -16.65
C TYR A 197 0.27 -32.26 -15.28
N VAL A 198 0.44 -33.02 -14.19
CA VAL A 198 0.39 -32.49 -12.82
C VAL A 198 1.46 -31.42 -12.62
N THR A 199 2.68 -31.67 -13.06
CA THR A 199 3.81 -30.74 -12.86
C THR A 199 3.72 -29.47 -13.71
N GLN A 200 3.23 -29.56 -14.96
CA GLN A 200 2.96 -28.38 -15.79
C GLN A 200 1.88 -27.47 -15.20
N SER A 201 0.90 -28.05 -14.49
CA SER A 201 -0.13 -27.28 -13.79
C SER A 201 0.28 -26.84 -12.38
N ALA A 202 1.27 -27.50 -11.77
CA ALA A 202 1.66 -27.28 -10.38
C ALA A 202 2.11 -25.85 -10.10
N GLY A 203 2.95 -25.28 -10.96
CA GLY A 203 3.48 -23.92 -10.75
C GLY A 203 2.38 -22.88 -10.57
N ARG A 204 1.46 -22.78 -11.54
CA ARG A 204 0.35 -21.81 -11.51
C ARG A 204 -0.65 -22.09 -10.38
N ILE A 205 -0.93 -23.35 -10.06
CA ILE A 205 -1.84 -23.70 -8.96
C ILE A 205 -1.23 -23.32 -7.60
N LEU A 206 0.01 -23.70 -7.34
CA LEU A 206 0.68 -23.40 -6.07
C LEU A 206 0.85 -21.90 -5.88
N ARG A 207 1.14 -21.15 -6.96
CA ARG A 207 1.20 -19.69 -6.92
C ARG A 207 -0.16 -19.05 -6.58
N ALA A 208 -1.26 -19.58 -7.13
CA ALA A 208 -2.59 -19.14 -6.74
C ALA A 208 -2.90 -19.44 -5.26
N VAL A 209 -2.53 -20.63 -4.76
CA VAL A 209 -2.67 -20.99 -3.34
C VAL A 209 -1.87 -20.04 -2.45
N PHE A 210 -0.63 -19.72 -2.84
CA PHE A 210 0.22 -18.74 -2.15
C PHE A 210 -0.42 -17.35 -2.10
N GLU A 211 -0.91 -16.82 -3.23
CA GLU A 211 -1.54 -15.50 -3.22
C GLU A 211 -2.86 -15.46 -2.42
N ILE A 212 -3.64 -16.54 -2.42
CA ILE A 212 -4.83 -16.65 -1.55
C ILE A 212 -4.42 -16.58 -0.08
N ALA A 213 -3.39 -17.32 0.33
CA ALA A 213 -2.88 -17.28 1.70
C ALA A 213 -2.36 -15.89 2.07
N LEU A 214 -1.69 -15.19 1.13
CA LEU A 214 -1.17 -13.85 1.32
C LEU A 214 -2.29 -12.84 1.54
N LYS A 215 -3.35 -12.91 0.73
CA LYS A 215 -4.54 -12.04 0.87
C LYS A 215 -5.36 -12.33 2.13
N LYS A 216 -5.34 -13.58 2.61
CA LYS A 216 -5.94 -13.95 3.90
C LYS A 216 -5.06 -13.55 5.11
N GLY A 217 -3.83 -13.10 4.88
CA GLY A 217 -2.91 -12.67 5.94
C GLY A 217 -2.37 -13.79 6.81
N LEU A 218 -2.27 -15.03 6.29
CA LEU A 218 -1.86 -16.22 7.07
C LEU A 218 -0.35 -16.46 6.96
N ALA A 219 0.47 -15.90 7.85
CA ALA A 219 1.93 -15.83 7.70
C ALA A 219 2.60 -17.20 7.57
N SER A 220 2.28 -18.15 8.45
CA SER A 220 2.82 -19.52 8.40
C SER A 220 2.48 -20.22 7.09
N VAL A 221 1.21 -20.16 6.69
CA VAL A 221 0.67 -20.78 5.47
C VAL A 221 1.28 -20.15 4.22
N VAL A 222 1.51 -18.84 4.21
CA VAL A 222 2.17 -18.12 3.12
C VAL A 222 3.59 -18.62 2.91
N LYS A 223 4.37 -18.78 3.99
CA LYS A 223 5.74 -19.31 3.93
C LYS A 223 5.74 -20.74 3.41
N ASP A 224 4.85 -21.59 3.90
CA ASP A 224 4.72 -22.97 3.44
C ASP A 224 4.30 -23.05 1.97
N ALA A 225 3.29 -22.29 1.55
CA ALA A 225 2.84 -22.24 0.17
C ALA A 225 3.93 -21.71 -0.78
N LEU A 226 4.69 -20.69 -0.38
CA LEU A 226 5.83 -20.18 -1.15
C LEU A 226 6.94 -21.23 -1.28
N ASN A 227 7.21 -21.98 -0.22
CA ASN A 227 8.15 -23.10 -0.26
C ASN A 227 7.66 -24.20 -1.21
N LEU A 228 6.36 -24.49 -1.27
CA LEU A 228 5.80 -25.43 -2.26
C LEU A 228 5.98 -24.92 -3.70
N CYS A 229 5.76 -23.62 -3.96
CA CYS A 229 6.03 -23.01 -5.26
C CYS A 229 7.49 -23.23 -5.69
N LYS A 230 8.43 -22.82 -4.83
CA LYS A 230 9.87 -22.97 -5.08
C LYS A 230 10.28 -24.44 -5.22
N MET A 231 9.68 -25.33 -4.44
CA MET A 231 9.95 -26.77 -4.48
C MET A 231 9.54 -27.37 -5.82
N ALA A 232 8.37 -26.99 -6.34
CA ALA A 232 7.91 -27.43 -7.65
C ALA A 232 8.76 -26.82 -8.78
N GLU A 233 9.11 -25.54 -8.71
CA GLU A 233 9.92 -24.85 -9.72
C GLU A 233 11.38 -25.36 -9.76
N LYS A 234 12.01 -25.53 -8.60
CA LYS A 234 13.42 -25.96 -8.49
C LYS A 234 13.60 -27.47 -8.44
N ARG A 235 12.50 -28.23 -8.32
CA ARG A 235 12.49 -29.70 -8.21
C ARG A 235 13.46 -30.18 -7.13
N MET A 236 13.29 -29.65 -5.92
CA MET A 236 14.04 -30.00 -4.71
C MET A 236 13.22 -29.72 -3.46
N TRP A 237 13.51 -30.44 -2.38
CA TRP A 237 12.89 -30.22 -1.07
C TRP A 237 13.58 -29.08 -0.30
N PRO A 238 12.88 -28.39 0.62
CA PRO A 238 13.48 -27.42 1.54
C PRO A 238 14.48 -28.03 2.54
N THR A 239 14.69 -29.34 2.54
CA THR A 239 15.75 -29.99 3.36
C THR A 239 17.01 -30.26 2.55
N MET A 240 16.98 -30.04 1.24
CA MET A 240 18.11 -30.29 0.33
C MET A 240 19.02 -29.07 0.23
N SER A 241 20.27 -29.30 -0.15
CA SER A 241 21.26 -28.21 -0.24
C SER A 241 20.87 -27.19 -1.33
N PRO A 242 20.91 -25.87 -1.04
CA PRO A 242 20.71 -24.82 -2.03
C PRO A 242 21.68 -24.87 -3.22
N LEU A 243 22.82 -25.57 -3.09
CA LEU A 243 23.76 -25.79 -4.18
C LEU A 243 23.11 -26.45 -5.42
N ARG A 244 22.01 -27.18 -5.23
CA ARG A 244 21.19 -27.73 -6.33
C ARG A 244 20.62 -26.69 -7.29
N GLN A 245 20.46 -25.45 -6.83
CA GLN A 245 19.87 -24.36 -7.61
C GLN A 245 20.87 -23.78 -8.64
N PHE A 246 22.16 -24.12 -8.52
CA PHE A 246 23.19 -23.70 -9.47
C PHE A 246 23.41 -24.78 -10.54
N PRO A 247 23.08 -24.51 -11.81
CA PRO A 247 23.26 -25.49 -12.89
C PRO A 247 24.72 -25.93 -13.09
N GLU A 248 25.67 -25.05 -12.76
CA GLU A 248 27.11 -25.30 -12.89
C GLU A 248 27.68 -26.17 -11.77
N CYS A 249 26.91 -26.45 -10.70
CA CYS A 249 27.41 -27.20 -9.54
C CYS A 249 27.44 -28.71 -9.84
N PRO A 250 28.61 -29.37 -9.75
CA PRO A 250 28.72 -30.82 -9.90
C PRO A 250 27.87 -31.59 -8.88
N ALA A 251 27.18 -32.63 -9.34
CA ALA A 251 26.33 -33.47 -8.49
C ALA A 251 27.10 -34.16 -7.33
N ASP A 252 28.39 -34.39 -7.48
CA ASP A 252 29.25 -34.97 -6.43
C ASP A 252 29.40 -34.03 -5.23
N ILE A 253 29.55 -32.74 -5.51
CA ILE A 253 29.66 -31.69 -4.48
C ILE A 253 28.33 -31.59 -3.73
N VAL A 254 27.21 -31.51 -4.45
CA VAL A 254 25.88 -31.46 -3.84
C VAL A 254 25.64 -32.66 -2.93
N ARG A 255 25.91 -33.89 -3.41
CA ARG A 255 25.74 -35.11 -2.62
C ARG A 255 26.64 -35.13 -1.38
N LYS A 256 27.82 -34.53 -1.45
CA LYS A 256 28.73 -34.41 -0.30
C LYS A 256 28.21 -33.37 0.70
N ALA A 257 27.77 -32.21 0.23
CA ALA A 257 27.18 -31.15 1.04
C ALA A 257 25.96 -31.64 1.84
N GLU A 258 25.08 -32.43 1.21
CA GLU A 258 23.87 -32.98 1.87
C GLU A 258 24.16 -34.09 2.88
N ARG A 259 25.36 -34.71 2.83
CA ARG A 259 25.79 -35.70 3.84
C ARG A 259 26.43 -35.05 5.05
N ILE A 260 26.82 -33.78 4.94
CA ILE A 260 27.45 -33.03 6.02
C ILE A 260 26.33 -32.37 6.82
N ASP A 261 26.32 -32.61 8.12
CA ASP A 261 25.38 -31.98 9.05
C ASP A 261 25.83 -30.56 9.41
N ALA A 262 25.97 -29.70 8.39
CA ALA A 262 26.33 -28.29 8.54
C ALA A 262 25.19 -27.43 8.00
N PRO A 263 24.71 -26.43 8.77
CA PRO A 263 23.64 -25.57 8.31
C PRO A 263 24.10 -24.70 7.13
N TRP A 264 23.17 -24.36 6.25
CA TRP A 264 23.48 -23.54 5.07
C TRP A 264 24.13 -22.20 5.41
N SER A 265 23.76 -21.61 6.55
CA SER A 265 24.36 -20.37 7.04
C SER A 265 25.87 -20.45 7.28
N SER A 266 26.41 -21.64 7.57
CA SER A 266 27.85 -21.84 7.79
C SER A 266 28.66 -21.82 6.50
N TYR A 267 28.03 -21.88 5.33
CA TYR A 267 28.73 -21.81 4.04
C TYR A 267 29.12 -20.38 3.67
N PHE A 268 28.47 -19.38 4.27
CA PHE A 268 28.76 -17.98 4.03
C PHE A 268 30.05 -17.54 4.72
N ASP A 269 30.72 -16.54 4.13
CA ASP A 269 31.88 -15.87 4.73
C ASP A 269 33.11 -16.79 4.99
N LEU A 270 33.17 -17.96 4.33
CA LEU A 270 34.31 -18.87 4.34
C LEU A 270 35.28 -18.63 3.18
N ASP A 271 36.58 -18.77 3.45
CA ASP A 271 37.63 -18.78 2.43
C ASP A 271 37.71 -20.14 1.70
N PRO A 272 38.21 -20.17 0.45
CA PRO A 272 38.28 -21.40 -0.35
C PRO A 272 38.96 -22.61 0.33
N PRO A 273 40.08 -22.45 1.07
CA PRO A 273 40.67 -23.55 1.84
C PRO A 273 39.72 -24.13 2.89
N ARG A 274 39.08 -23.30 3.72
CA ARG A 274 38.15 -23.75 4.77
C ARG A 274 36.87 -24.35 4.21
N MET A 275 36.35 -23.81 3.11
CA MET A 275 35.22 -24.41 2.39
C MET A 275 35.58 -25.81 1.86
N GLY A 276 36.81 -25.96 1.33
CA GLY A 276 37.33 -27.25 0.89
C GLY A 276 37.48 -28.26 2.04
N GLU A 277 37.90 -27.80 3.23
CA GLU A 277 37.98 -28.62 4.44
C GLU A 277 36.59 -29.04 4.94
N LEU A 278 35.64 -28.10 5.02
CA LEU A 278 34.25 -28.35 5.41
C LEU A 278 33.61 -29.44 4.54
N LEU A 279 33.80 -29.34 3.22
CA LEU A 279 33.29 -30.30 2.25
C LEU A 279 34.09 -31.62 2.23
N GLY A 280 35.28 -31.66 2.82
CA GLY A 280 36.25 -32.75 2.63
C GLY A 280 36.71 -32.88 1.17
N MET A 281 36.65 -31.78 0.40
CA MET A 281 37.01 -31.70 -1.01
C MET A 281 37.84 -30.43 -1.28
N PRO A 282 39.16 -30.44 -1.03
CA PRO A 282 40.00 -29.23 -1.10
C PRO A 282 39.99 -28.54 -2.47
N ARG A 283 39.91 -29.32 -3.56
CA ARG A 283 39.88 -28.79 -4.93
C ARG A 283 38.55 -28.10 -5.28
N ALA A 284 37.46 -28.45 -4.60
CA ALA A 284 36.12 -27.92 -4.84
C ALA A 284 35.85 -26.60 -4.09
N GLY A 285 36.63 -26.30 -3.04
CA GLY A 285 36.39 -25.15 -2.17
C GLY A 285 36.29 -23.81 -2.90
N ARG A 286 37.18 -23.56 -3.88
CA ARG A 286 37.15 -22.33 -4.69
C ARG A 286 35.88 -22.20 -5.53
N GLN A 287 35.46 -23.30 -6.17
CA GLN A 287 34.25 -23.30 -6.99
C GLN A 287 33.00 -23.07 -6.12
N VAL A 288 32.92 -23.74 -4.97
CA VAL A 288 31.76 -23.59 -4.07
C VAL A 288 31.71 -22.20 -3.44
N CYS A 289 32.83 -21.63 -3.00
CA CYS A 289 32.86 -20.25 -2.51
C CYS A 289 32.34 -19.28 -3.57
N ALA A 290 32.77 -19.40 -4.83
CA ALA A 290 32.30 -18.54 -5.92
C ALA A 290 30.79 -18.69 -6.18
N LEU A 291 30.23 -19.91 -6.05
CA LEU A 291 28.78 -20.13 -6.19
C LEU A 291 28.02 -19.55 -4.99
N VAL A 292 28.52 -19.74 -3.77
CA VAL A 292 27.89 -19.23 -2.54
C VAL A 292 27.90 -17.70 -2.51
N GLN A 293 28.94 -17.05 -3.04
CA GLN A 293 28.99 -15.59 -3.20
C GLN A 293 27.90 -15.05 -4.13
N LYS A 294 27.47 -15.84 -5.11
CA LYS A 294 26.37 -15.52 -6.02
C LYS A 294 24.99 -15.86 -5.43
N PHE A 295 24.89 -16.52 -4.28
CA PHE A 295 23.60 -16.87 -3.69
C PHE A 295 22.89 -15.62 -3.16
N PRO A 296 21.64 -15.32 -3.57
CA PRO A 296 20.95 -14.10 -3.13
C PRO A 296 20.79 -14.04 -1.62
N ARG A 297 21.49 -13.10 -1.00
CA ARG A 297 21.48 -12.82 0.44
C ARG A 297 21.21 -11.34 0.64
N LEU A 298 20.27 -11.03 1.52
CA LEU A 298 19.95 -9.66 1.91
C LEU A 298 20.30 -9.46 3.38
N GLU A 299 20.88 -8.31 3.70
CA GLU A 299 20.91 -7.79 5.06
C GLU A 299 19.79 -6.79 5.24
N ILE A 300 19.10 -6.87 6.37
CA ILE A 300 17.97 -6.01 6.68
C ILE A 300 18.17 -5.32 8.03
N GLN A 301 17.84 -4.05 8.08
CA GLN A 301 17.83 -3.23 9.29
C GLN A 301 16.52 -2.45 9.34
N ALA A 302 15.90 -2.34 10.51
CA ALA A 302 14.64 -1.63 10.65
C ALA A 302 14.72 -0.58 11.76
N GLN A 303 14.24 0.62 11.46
CA GLN A 303 14.00 1.66 12.45
C GLN A 303 12.50 1.85 12.62
N VAL A 304 12.05 1.88 13.88
CA VAL A 304 10.63 2.03 14.23
C VAL A 304 10.39 3.40 14.83
N GLN A 305 9.43 4.11 14.28
CA GLN A 305 9.00 5.42 14.75
C GLN A 305 7.50 5.34 15.12
N PRO A 306 7.12 5.48 16.39
CA PRO A 306 5.72 5.46 16.77
C PRO A 306 5.01 6.74 16.31
N MET A 307 4.10 6.62 15.34
CA MET A 307 3.32 7.76 14.84
C MET A 307 2.13 8.06 15.75
N THR A 308 1.45 7.00 16.19
CA THR A 308 0.30 7.07 17.10
C THR A 308 0.38 5.90 18.07
N ARG A 309 -0.57 5.80 19.02
CA ARG A 309 -0.68 4.62 19.89
C ARG A 309 -1.03 3.33 19.14
N THR A 310 -1.64 3.45 17.96
CA THR A 310 -2.15 2.31 17.19
C THR A 310 -1.36 2.05 15.91
N MET A 311 -0.40 2.91 15.55
CA MET A 311 0.33 2.83 14.29
C MET A 311 1.81 3.18 14.48
N LEU A 312 2.66 2.31 13.97
CA LEU A 312 4.10 2.51 13.82
C LEU A 312 4.44 2.80 12.37
N ARG A 313 5.38 3.70 12.14
CA ARG A 313 6.12 3.77 10.88
C ARG A 313 7.38 2.95 11.03
N VAL A 314 7.64 2.12 10.03
CA VAL A 314 8.83 1.28 9.94
C VAL A 314 9.60 1.70 8.71
N GLU A 315 10.86 2.08 8.92
CA GLU A 315 11.84 2.37 7.88
C GLU A 315 12.75 1.13 7.78
N LEU A 316 12.56 0.34 6.73
CA LEU A 316 13.31 -0.88 6.46
C LEU A 316 14.41 -0.60 5.43
N THR A 317 15.66 -0.72 5.85
CA THR A 317 16.83 -0.68 4.97
C THR A 317 17.20 -2.10 4.53
N ILE A 318 17.25 -2.32 3.22
CA ILE A 318 17.60 -3.59 2.60
C ILE A 318 18.90 -3.42 1.80
N SER A 319 19.92 -4.22 2.12
CA SER A 319 21.23 -4.16 1.49
C SER A 319 21.60 -5.53 0.89
N PRO A 320 21.87 -5.64 -0.42
CA PRO A 320 22.27 -6.90 -1.04
C PRO A 320 23.71 -7.28 -0.66
N LYS A 321 23.90 -8.53 -0.22
CA LYS A 321 25.20 -9.13 0.15
C LYS A 321 25.54 -10.34 -0.73
N PHE A 322 25.50 -10.15 -2.04
CA PHE A 322 25.84 -11.19 -3.01
C PHE A 322 26.35 -10.58 -4.31
N GLU A 323 27.14 -11.36 -5.05
CA GLU A 323 27.63 -10.98 -6.38
C GLU A 323 26.56 -11.28 -7.44
N TRP A 324 26.28 -10.31 -8.31
CA TRP A 324 25.28 -10.50 -9.35
C TRP A 324 25.85 -11.28 -10.54
N ASP A 325 25.15 -12.36 -10.93
CA ASP A 325 25.37 -13.09 -12.18
C ASP A 325 24.10 -13.05 -13.04
N GLU A 326 24.18 -12.48 -14.24
CA GLU A 326 23.03 -12.38 -15.16
C GLU A 326 22.48 -13.75 -15.59
N ASN A 327 23.31 -14.79 -15.65
CA ASN A 327 22.86 -16.13 -16.04
C ASN A 327 22.01 -16.79 -14.94
N LEU A 328 22.23 -16.41 -13.67
CA LEU A 328 21.52 -16.95 -12.52
C LEU A 328 20.34 -16.06 -12.10
N HIS A 329 20.57 -14.75 -12.01
CA HIS A 329 19.62 -13.77 -11.50
C HIS A 329 18.81 -13.10 -12.62
N GLY A 330 19.28 -13.12 -13.87
CA GLY A 330 18.66 -12.35 -14.94
C GLY A 330 18.76 -10.84 -14.69
N LYS A 331 17.69 -10.10 -15.04
CA LYS A 331 17.64 -8.63 -14.96
C LYS A 331 17.24 -8.09 -13.59
N SER A 332 16.43 -8.85 -12.86
CA SER A 332 15.92 -8.45 -11.54
C SER A 332 15.61 -9.67 -10.69
N GLU A 333 15.79 -9.52 -9.39
CA GLU A 333 15.39 -10.47 -8.35
C GLU A 333 14.18 -9.93 -7.60
N SER A 334 13.18 -10.77 -7.38
CA SER A 334 11.98 -10.40 -6.63
C SER A 334 12.02 -11.02 -5.23
N PHE A 335 11.63 -10.23 -4.24
CA PHE A 335 11.53 -10.62 -2.84
C PHE A 335 10.18 -10.18 -2.27
N TRP A 336 9.70 -10.92 -1.28
CA TRP A 336 8.52 -10.59 -0.48
C TRP A 336 8.97 -10.05 0.86
N ILE A 337 8.50 -8.86 1.22
CA ILE A 337 8.60 -8.31 2.57
C ILE A 337 7.33 -8.73 3.30
N LEU A 338 7.47 -9.48 4.38
CA LEU A 338 6.38 -9.87 5.28
C LEU A 338 6.65 -9.29 6.66
N VAL A 339 5.66 -8.62 7.24
CA VAL A 339 5.68 -8.19 8.63
C VAL A 339 4.64 -8.99 9.39
N GLU A 340 5.12 -9.77 10.34
CA GLU A 340 4.34 -10.73 11.11
C GLU A 340 4.19 -10.25 12.55
N ASP A 341 3.13 -10.69 13.20
CA ASP A 341 2.91 -10.55 14.63
C ASP A 341 3.96 -11.33 15.47
N CYS A 342 3.82 -11.30 16.80
CA CYS A 342 4.76 -11.99 17.70
C CYS A 342 4.70 -13.52 17.58
N ASP A 343 3.56 -14.06 17.17
CA ASP A 343 3.33 -15.50 17.04
C ASP A 343 3.73 -16.03 15.65
N GLY A 344 3.85 -15.15 14.65
CA GLY A 344 4.16 -15.52 13.26
C GLY A 344 2.97 -16.16 12.54
N GLU A 345 1.74 -15.82 12.95
CA GLU A 345 0.49 -16.36 12.40
C GLU A 345 -0.21 -15.35 11.48
N GLU A 346 -0.22 -14.07 11.85
CA GLU A 346 -0.88 -13.00 11.09
C GLU A 346 0.13 -12.10 10.36
N ILE A 347 -0.15 -11.78 9.10
CA ILE A 347 0.58 -10.79 8.32
C ILE A 347 -0.05 -9.42 8.56
N LEU A 348 0.71 -8.53 9.18
CA LEU A 348 0.33 -7.14 9.44
C LEU A 348 0.59 -6.23 8.23
N PHE A 349 1.62 -6.55 7.46
CA PHE A 349 1.97 -5.84 6.23
C PHE A 349 2.71 -6.78 5.28
N HIS A 350 2.46 -6.66 3.98
CA HIS A 350 3.27 -7.32 2.98
C HIS A 350 3.48 -6.44 1.75
N ASP A 351 4.63 -6.59 1.10
CA ASP A 351 4.93 -5.92 -0.17
C ASP A 351 5.93 -6.71 -1.01
N GLN A 352 6.01 -6.41 -2.31
CA GLN A 352 6.96 -6.99 -3.24
C GLN A 352 8.14 -6.03 -3.47
N PHE A 353 9.33 -6.47 -3.09
CA PHE A 353 10.59 -5.76 -3.35
C PHE A 353 11.29 -6.32 -4.58
N VAL A 354 11.46 -5.48 -5.62
CA VAL A 354 12.15 -5.86 -6.86
C VAL A 354 13.54 -5.23 -6.89
N LEU A 355 14.57 -6.06 -6.71
CA LEU A 355 15.97 -5.67 -6.80
C LEU A 355 16.43 -5.77 -8.27
N ARG A 356 16.87 -4.67 -8.87
CA ARG A 356 17.45 -4.67 -10.22
C ARG A 356 18.97 -4.69 -10.16
N LYS A 357 19.61 -5.27 -11.19
CA LYS A 357 21.08 -5.35 -11.29
C LYS A 357 21.77 -4.01 -11.03
N GLU A 358 21.32 -2.96 -11.71
CA GLU A 358 21.92 -1.62 -11.64
C GLU A 358 21.95 -1.05 -10.21
N TYR A 359 20.93 -1.34 -9.40
CA TYR A 359 20.85 -0.88 -8.02
C TYR A 359 21.53 -1.82 -7.02
N ALA A 360 21.73 -3.09 -7.39
CA ALA A 360 22.46 -4.04 -6.56
C ALA A 360 23.98 -3.78 -6.58
N GLU A 361 24.52 -3.40 -7.75
CA GLU A 361 25.95 -3.16 -8.00
C GLU A 361 26.37 -1.69 -7.82
N ALA A 362 25.43 -0.78 -7.52
CA ALA A 362 25.72 0.63 -7.28
C ALA A 362 26.62 0.83 -6.05
N GLU A 363 27.43 1.91 -6.04
CA GLU A 363 28.26 2.28 -4.88
C GLU A 363 27.43 2.49 -3.60
N MET A 364 26.20 3.01 -3.77
CA MET A 364 25.19 3.11 -2.72
C MET A 364 24.03 2.17 -3.08
N ASN A 365 24.08 0.95 -2.55
CA ASN A 365 23.12 -0.11 -2.83
C ASN A 365 22.15 -0.38 -1.66
N GLU A 366 22.03 0.57 -0.73
CA GLU A 366 21.04 0.52 0.35
C GLU A 366 19.67 0.96 -0.18
N HIS A 367 18.65 0.13 0.03
CA HIS A 367 17.29 0.39 -0.41
C HIS A 367 16.41 0.68 0.81
N LEU A 368 15.79 1.85 0.84
CA LEU A 368 14.87 2.24 1.90
C LEU A 368 13.43 1.94 1.49
N VAL A 369 12.73 1.15 2.30
CA VAL A 369 11.30 0.86 2.15
C VAL A 369 10.59 1.35 3.41
N GLU A 370 9.64 2.27 3.24
CA GLU A 370 8.87 2.82 4.34
C GLU A 370 7.43 2.32 4.29
N PHE A 371 6.93 1.84 5.42
CA PHE A 371 5.54 1.40 5.56
C PHE A 371 5.05 1.60 6.99
N THR A 372 3.75 1.39 7.19
CA THR A 372 3.13 1.53 8.52
C THR A 372 2.48 0.24 8.96
N VAL A 373 2.64 -0.12 10.22
CA VAL A 373 2.05 -1.32 10.82
C VAL A 373 1.20 -0.97 12.04
N PRO A 374 0.06 -1.66 12.24
CA PRO A 374 -0.76 -1.46 13.42
C PRO A 374 -0.11 -2.04 14.69
N ILE A 375 -0.41 -1.42 15.83
CA ILE A 375 -0.15 -1.97 17.17
C ILE A 375 -1.48 -2.32 17.83
N THR A 376 -1.54 -3.50 18.42
CA THR A 376 -2.63 -3.95 19.27
C THR A 376 -2.37 -3.59 20.75
N GLU A 377 -3.44 -3.38 21.52
CA GLU A 377 -3.38 -3.34 23.00
C GLU A 377 -3.94 -4.69 23.51
N PRO A 378 -3.19 -5.49 24.31
CA PRO A 378 -1.89 -5.20 24.92
C PRO A 378 -0.71 -5.21 23.94
N MET A 379 0.31 -4.38 24.23
CA MET A 379 1.48 -4.23 23.35
C MET A 379 2.23 -5.57 23.21
N PRO A 380 2.49 -6.03 21.98
CA PRO A 380 3.27 -7.24 21.74
C PRO A 380 4.74 -7.02 22.09
N PRO A 381 5.50 -8.09 22.43
CA PRO A 381 6.91 -7.96 22.79
C PRO A 381 7.80 -7.55 21.60
N ASN A 382 7.47 -8.04 20.41
CA ASN A 382 8.19 -7.81 19.18
C ASN A 382 7.33 -8.19 17.97
N TYR A 383 7.67 -7.64 16.81
CA TYR A 383 7.23 -8.13 15.50
C TYR A 383 8.38 -8.78 14.75
N PHE A 384 8.07 -9.53 13.69
CA PHE A 384 9.07 -10.10 12.81
C PHE A 384 8.95 -9.50 11.41
N ILE A 385 10.07 -9.03 10.87
CA ILE A 385 10.18 -8.66 9.45
C ILE A 385 10.95 -9.77 8.77
N THR A 386 10.33 -10.40 7.78
CA THR A 386 10.92 -11.48 7.00
C THR A 386 10.97 -11.07 5.53
N VAL A 387 12.16 -11.06 4.93
CA VAL A 387 12.36 -10.83 3.50
C VAL A 387 12.72 -12.15 2.84
N LEU A 388 11.82 -12.65 1.98
CA LEU A 388 11.92 -13.95 1.32
C LEU A 388 12.15 -13.77 -0.17
N SER A 389 13.09 -14.48 -0.78
CA SER A 389 13.15 -14.51 -2.25
C SER A 389 11.87 -15.10 -2.82
N ASP A 390 11.39 -14.61 -3.96
CA ASP A 390 10.24 -15.20 -4.65
C ASP A 390 10.57 -16.54 -5.32
N ARG A 391 11.82 -16.71 -5.77
CA ARG A 391 12.24 -17.88 -6.58
C ARG A 391 13.35 -18.74 -5.97
N TRP A 392 14.16 -18.19 -5.06
CA TRP A 392 15.27 -18.94 -4.44
C TRP A 392 14.82 -19.63 -3.16
N MET A 393 15.11 -20.92 -3.06
CA MET A 393 14.96 -21.69 -1.83
C MET A 393 16.06 -21.32 -0.84
N HIS A 394 15.72 -21.20 0.45
CA HIS A 394 16.62 -20.81 1.55
C HIS A 394 17.19 -19.38 1.49
N SER A 395 16.75 -18.55 0.56
CA SER A 395 17.06 -17.12 0.54
C SER A 395 16.01 -16.39 1.38
N GLU A 396 16.32 -16.23 2.65
CA GLU A 396 15.49 -15.57 3.67
C GLU A 396 16.38 -14.72 4.58
N ALA A 397 15.90 -13.52 4.93
CA ALA A 397 16.44 -12.68 5.98
C ALA A 397 15.32 -12.35 6.97
N ARG A 398 15.52 -12.65 8.26
CA ARG A 398 14.52 -12.42 9.31
C ARG A 398 15.10 -11.51 10.40
N LEU A 399 14.33 -10.50 10.78
CA LEU A 399 14.66 -9.51 11.80
C LEU A 399 13.56 -9.44 12.85
N ALA A 400 13.93 -9.58 14.12
CA ALA A 400 13.03 -9.35 15.24
C ALA A 400 13.07 -7.88 15.65
N VAL A 401 11.93 -7.21 15.55
CA VAL A 401 11.76 -5.80 15.91
C VAL A 401 11.21 -5.73 17.32
N SER A 402 12.10 -5.51 18.30
CA SER A 402 11.74 -5.49 19.73
C SER A 402 11.08 -4.18 20.15
N PHE A 403 9.97 -4.28 20.89
CA PHE A 403 9.25 -3.14 21.44
C PHE A 403 9.55 -2.86 22.92
N GLN A 404 10.53 -3.55 23.52
CA GLN A 404 10.86 -3.40 24.94
C GLN A 404 11.23 -1.96 25.36
N LYS A 405 11.83 -1.19 24.46
CA LYS A 405 12.23 0.22 24.69
C LYS A 405 11.32 1.21 23.95
N LEU A 406 10.22 0.73 23.37
CA LEU A 406 9.32 1.55 22.58
C LEU A 406 8.40 2.34 23.50
N ILE A 407 8.50 3.67 23.45
CA ILE A 407 7.61 4.57 24.17
C ILE A 407 6.52 5.01 23.19
N LEU A 408 5.28 4.61 23.45
CA LEU A 408 4.15 5.06 22.65
C LEU A 408 3.75 6.50 23.03
N PRO A 409 3.32 7.31 22.06
CA PRO A 409 2.72 8.61 22.32
C PRO A 409 1.53 8.53 23.29
N GLU A 410 1.22 9.65 23.91
CA GLU A 410 -0.02 9.77 24.68
C GLU A 410 -1.25 9.65 23.78
N LYS A 411 -2.39 9.32 24.39
CA LYS A 411 -3.65 9.28 23.64
C LYS A 411 -4.03 10.70 23.25
N PHE A 412 -4.41 10.87 21.99
CA PHE A 412 -4.79 12.19 21.49
C PHE A 412 -5.91 12.82 22.33
N PRO A 413 -5.79 14.11 22.69
CA PRO A 413 -6.88 14.81 23.33
C PRO A 413 -8.09 14.86 22.39
N PRO A 414 -9.33 14.83 22.90
CA PRO A 414 -10.50 14.96 22.07
C PRO A 414 -10.50 16.31 21.34
N HIS A 415 -11.01 16.30 20.10
CA HIS A 415 -11.23 17.52 19.34
C HIS A 415 -12.18 18.47 20.07
N THR A 416 -12.03 19.77 19.82
CA THR A 416 -12.96 20.79 20.30
C THR A 416 -14.34 20.53 19.70
N PRO A 417 -15.38 20.34 20.53
CA PRO A 417 -16.73 20.15 20.03
C PRO A 417 -17.22 21.43 19.37
N LEU A 418 -17.87 21.27 18.20
CA LEU A 418 -18.55 22.37 17.55
C LEU A 418 -19.83 22.68 18.32
N LEU A 419 -19.89 23.84 18.95
CA LEU A 419 -21.07 24.27 19.70
C LEU A 419 -22.16 24.69 18.72
N ASP A 420 -23.41 24.32 19.01
CA ASP A 420 -24.56 24.74 18.21
C ASP A 420 -24.98 26.17 18.59
N LEU A 421 -24.07 27.11 18.30
CA LEU A 421 -24.30 28.53 18.52
C LEU A 421 -25.16 29.09 17.40
N GLN A 422 -25.94 30.12 17.72
CA GLN A 422 -26.61 30.91 16.70
C GLN A 422 -25.54 31.57 15.80
N PRO A 423 -25.57 31.34 14.47
CA PRO A 423 -24.58 31.90 13.56
C PRO A 423 -24.49 33.41 13.68
N LEU A 424 -23.27 33.93 13.83
CA LEU A 424 -23.03 35.33 14.10
C LEU A 424 -23.35 36.18 12.84
N PRO A 425 -24.18 37.23 12.94
CA PRO A 425 -24.42 38.13 11.81
C PRO A 425 -23.17 38.96 11.51
N ILE A 426 -22.97 39.35 10.24
CA ILE A 426 -21.85 40.22 9.83
C ILE A 426 -21.81 41.56 10.59
N ALA A 427 -22.97 42.05 11.05
CA ALA A 427 -23.11 43.25 11.87
C ALA A 427 -22.31 43.21 13.19
N ALA A 428 -21.89 42.03 13.65
CA ALA A 428 -21.05 41.87 14.82
C ALA A 428 -19.64 42.51 14.68
N LEU A 429 -19.20 42.82 13.45
CA LEU A 429 -17.96 43.55 13.18
C LEU A 429 -17.99 45.03 13.58
N LYS A 430 -19.18 45.58 13.93
CA LYS A 430 -19.43 46.96 14.43
C LYS A 430 -19.08 48.12 13.50
N ARG A 431 -18.07 48.02 12.62
CA ARG A 431 -17.70 49.06 11.64
C ARG A 431 -18.31 48.74 10.27
N GLU A 432 -18.99 49.70 9.66
CA GLU A 432 -19.63 49.52 8.34
C GLU A 432 -18.61 49.16 7.24
N GLU A 433 -17.40 49.75 7.27
CA GLU A 433 -16.31 49.38 6.35
C GLU A 433 -15.98 47.89 6.38
N PHE A 434 -16.02 47.27 7.57
CA PHE A 434 -15.70 45.85 7.73
C PHE A 434 -16.88 44.96 7.32
N VAL A 435 -18.11 45.41 7.58
CA VAL A 435 -19.33 44.71 7.17
C VAL A 435 -19.42 44.66 5.64
N ASN A 436 -19.08 45.76 4.96
CA ASN A 436 -19.12 45.87 3.50
C ASN A 436 -18.12 44.94 2.77
N LEU A 437 -17.19 44.30 3.49
CA LEU A 437 -16.32 43.28 2.91
C LEU A 437 -17.04 41.98 2.59
N TYR A 438 -18.16 41.70 3.24
CA TYR A 438 -18.88 40.44 3.10
C TYR A 438 -20.31 40.69 2.57
N PRO A 439 -20.47 41.30 1.37
CA PRO A 439 -21.78 41.73 0.89
C PRO A 439 -22.75 40.57 0.63
N ASP A 440 -22.21 39.42 0.21
CA ASP A 440 -23.01 38.23 -0.14
C ASP A 440 -23.37 37.36 1.08
N TRP A 441 -22.86 37.69 2.27
CA TRP A 441 -22.99 36.85 3.46
C TRP A 441 -23.83 37.53 4.53
N GLU A 442 -24.93 36.94 4.94
CA GLU A 442 -25.70 37.46 6.09
C GLU A 442 -25.07 37.07 7.43
N ARG A 443 -24.48 35.88 7.51
CA ARG A 443 -23.96 35.28 8.74
C ARG A 443 -22.68 34.49 8.50
N PHE A 444 -21.81 34.47 9.50
CA PHE A 444 -20.63 33.63 9.52
C PHE A 444 -20.98 32.16 9.79
N ASN A 445 -20.10 31.26 9.37
CA ASN A 445 -20.31 29.84 9.58
C ASN A 445 -20.14 29.44 11.07
N LYS A 446 -20.49 28.20 11.42
CA LYS A 446 -20.44 27.73 12.82
C LYS A 446 -19.03 27.82 13.43
N ILE A 447 -17.99 27.49 12.66
CA ILE A 447 -16.60 27.51 13.10
C ILE A 447 -16.13 28.96 13.34
N GLN A 448 -16.33 29.82 12.35
CA GLN A 448 -16.05 31.25 12.42
C GLN A 448 -16.80 31.91 13.58
N THR A 449 -18.06 31.55 13.81
CA THR A 449 -18.87 32.05 14.93
C THR A 449 -18.26 31.68 16.28
N GLN A 450 -17.83 30.42 16.44
CA GLN A 450 -17.24 29.94 17.68
C GLN A 450 -15.84 30.54 17.93
N THR A 451 -15.06 30.79 16.89
CA THR A 451 -13.71 31.38 17.00
C THR A 451 -13.73 32.92 17.02
N PHE A 452 -14.83 33.56 16.65
CA PHE A 452 -14.94 35.02 16.49
C PHE A 452 -14.52 35.79 17.74
N ASN A 453 -15.01 35.43 18.92
CA ASN A 453 -14.69 36.15 20.15
C ASN A 453 -13.19 36.11 20.46
N ALA A 454 -12.54 34.96 20.28
CA ALA A 454 -11.11 34.81 20.51
C ALA A 454 -10.26 35.56 19.46
N LEU A 455 -10.72 35.63 18.21
CA LEU A 455 -9.98 36.26 17.12
C LEU A 455 -10.19 37.79 17.06
N TYR A 456 -11.42 38.25 17.24
CA TYR A 456 -11.82 39.64 17.03
C TYR A 456 -11.98 40.46 18.32
N ALA A 457 -12.37 39.84 19.45
CA ALA A 457 -12.62 40.56 20.70
C ALA A 457 -11.43 40.54 21.69
N SER A 458 -10.54 39.55 21.59
CA SER A 458 -9.31 39.44 22.38
C SER A 458 -8.05 39.55 21.53
N ASP A 459 -6.94 39.89 22.18
CA ASP A 459 -5.60 39.98 21.57
C ASP A 459 -4.70 38.79 21.93
N ASP A 460 -5.31 37.73 22.47
CA ASP A 460 -4.62 36.48 22.80
C ASP A 460 -4.13 35.75 21.55
N ASN A 461 -3.10 34.93 21.72
CA ASN A 461 -2.65 33.97 20.71
C ASN A 461 -3.72 32.89 20.50
N VAL A 462 -4.06 32.61 19.25
CA VAL A 462 -5.14 31.68 18.90
C VAL A 462 -4.63 30.61 17.94
N PHE A 463 -5.01 29.36 18.19
CA PHE A 463 -4.86 28.27 17.23
C PHE A 463 -6.23 27.86 16.69
N VAL A 464 -6.36 27.71 15.36
CA VAL A 464 -7.56 27.19 14.71
C VAL A 464 -7.18 26.05 13.76
N GLY A 465 -7.42 24.82 14.20
CA GLY A 465 -7.34 23.59 13.41
C GLY A 465 -8.71 23.22 12.85
N SER A 466 -8.86 23.26 11.53
CA SER A 466 -10.10 22.88 10.85
C SER A 466 -9.80 22.37 9.43
N SER A 467 -10.68 21.54 8.88
CA SER A 467 -10.59 21.05 7.50
C SER A 467 -10.38 22.17 6.48
N THR A 468 -9.65 21.88 5.41
CA THR A 468 -9.51 22.78 4.25
C THR A 468 -10.88 23.13 3.68
N GLY A 469 -11.09 24.40 3.31
CA GLY A 469 -12.39 24.90 2.85
C GLY A 469 -13.37 25.32 3.95
N SER A 470 -13.02 25.21 5.24
CA SER A 470 -13.93 25.62 6.35
C SER A 470 -13.96 27.14 6.62
N GLY A 471 -13.40 27.95 5.72
CA GLY A 471 -13.34 29.41 5.86
C GLY A 471 -12.28 29.92 6.85
N LYS A 472 -11.14 29.21 6.99
CA LYS A 472 -10.01 29.63 7.86
C LYS A 472 -9.42 30.99 7.47
N THR A 473 -9.46 31.34 6.19
CA THR A 473 -9.01 32.66 5.71
C THR A 473 -9.77 33.81 6.36
N VAL A 474 -11.06 33.63 6.64
CA VAL A 474 -11.88 34.64 7.35
C VAL A 474 -11.45 34.75 8.82
N CYS A 475 -10.95 33.67 9.42
CA CYS A 475 -10.36 33.72 10.76
C CYS A 475 -9.06 34.54 10.78
N ALA A 476 -8.23 34.49 9.73
CA ALA A 476 -7.11 35.41 9.55
C ALA A 476 -7.60 36.86 9.41
N GLU A 477 -8.65 37.08 8.62
CA GLU A 477 -9.24 38.41 8.44
C GLU A 477 -9.78 38.98 9.76
N PHE A 478 -10.42 38.19 10.63
CA PHE A 478 -10.83 38.66 11.96
C PHE A 478 -9.65 39.21 12.78
N ALA A 479 -8.49 38.53 12.74
CA ALA A 479 -7.30 39.01 13.42
C ALA A 479 -6.76 40.31 12.79
N LEU A 480 -6.75 40.42 11.45
CA LEU A 480 -6.33 41.64 10.74
C LEU A 480 -7.26 42.82 11.02
N LEU A 481 -8.57 42.62 10.98
CA LEU A 481 -9.57 43.66 11.22
C LEU A 481 -9.52 44.16 12.67
N ARG A 482 -9.29 43.26 13.63
CA ARG A 482 -9.03 43.65 15.04
C ARG A 482 -7.75 44.47 15.14
N HIS A 483 -6.66 43.99 14.54
CA HIS A 483 -5.37 44.67 14.55
C HIS A 483 -5.45 46.10 14.01
N TRP A 484 -6.07 46.31 12.85
CA TRP A 484 -6.30 47.65 12.27
C TRP A 484 -7.32 48.49 13.02
N SER A 485 -8.15 47.90 13.89
CA SER A 485 -9.06 48.67 14.74
C SER A 485 -8.36 49.34 15.92
N GLN A 486 -7.20 48.81 16.37
CA GLN A 486 -6.48 49.25 17.56
C GLN A 486 -5.32 50.22 17.28
N GLY A 487 -4.76 50.25 16.06
CA GLY A 487 -3.71 51.20 15.68
C GLY A 487 -2.86 50.77 14.48
N ASP A 488 -1.76 51.50 14.24
CA ASP A 488 -0.87 51.37 13.07
C ASP A 488 0.31 50.42 13.30
N GLY A 489 0.03 49.20 13.77
CA GLY A 489 1.05 48.15 13.88
C GLY A 489 1.27 47.40 12.56
N LYS A 490 2.46 46.82 12.35
CA LYS A 490 2.72 45.96 11.18
C LYS A 490 2.23 44.53 11.41
N ALA A 491 1.60 43.96 10.39
CA ALA A 491 1.12 42.57 10.38
C ALA A 491 1.88 41.74 9.34
N VAL A 492 2.11 40.46 9.63
CA VAL A 492 2.77 39.52 8.72
C VAL A 492 1.90 38.30 8.55
N TYR A 493 1.62 37.93 7.30
CA TYR A 493 0.93 36.71 6.93
C TYR A 493 1.93 35.76 6.24
N ILE A 494 2.01 34.54 6.77
CA ILE A 494 2.92 33.50 6.31
C ILE A 494 2.10 32.33 5.80
N ALA A 495 2.39 31.87 4.60
CA ALA A 495 1.83 30.65 4.03
C ALA A 495 2.96 29.83 3.37
N PRO A 496 2.89 28.49 3.42
CA PRO A 496 4.02 27.62 3.05
C PRO A 496 4.40 27.69 1.56
N PHE A 497 3.45 28.03 0.68
CA PHE A 497 3.62 28.01 -0.77
C PHE A 497 3.44 29.39 -1.40
N GLN A 498 4.21 29.69 -2.45
CA GLN A 498 4.17 30.99 -3.13
C GLN A 498 2.84 31.20 -3.85
N GLU A 499 2.23 30.16 -4.40
CA GLU A 499 0.95 30.20 -5.10
C GLU A 499 -0.19 30.59 -4.15
N ALA A 500 -0.13 30.10 -2.91
CA ALA A 500 -1.09 30.49 -1.87
C ALA A 500 -0.94 31.97 -1.53
N ILE A 501 0.30 32.44 -1.35
CA ILE A 501 0.59 33.87 -1.12
C ILE A 501 0.10 34.74 -2.29
N ASP A 502 0.34 34.35 -3.53
CA ASP A 502 -0.05 35.12 -4.71
C ASP A 502 -1.58 35.22 -4.85
N ALA A 503 -2.28 34.11 -4.62
CA ALA A 503 -3.74 34.09 -4.60
C ALA A 503 -4.31 34.96 -3.46
N ARG A 504 -3.73 34.88 -2.25
CA ARG A 504 -4.14 35.70 -1.10
C ARG A 504 -3.84 37.17 -1.32
N TYR A 505 -2.68 37.51 -1.88
CA TYR A 505 -2.30 38.88 -2.20
C TYR A 505 -3.29 39.50 -3.19
N LYS A 506 -3.64 38.80 -4.27
CA LYS A 506 -4.61 39.30 -5.26
C LYS A 506 -5.98 39.60 -4.64
N ASP A 507 -6.47 38.69 -3.80
CA ASP A 507 -7.75 38.83 -3.09
C ASP A 507 -7.70 40.01 -2.10
N TRP A 508 -6.75 40.00 -1.17
CA TRP A 508 -6.63 41.03 -0.14
C TRP A 508 -6.26 42.41 -0.68
N GLN A 509 -5.45 42.50 -1.73
CA GLN A 509 -5.17 43.78 -2.39
C GLN A 509 -6.45 44.40 -2.96
N SER A 510 -7.37 43.59 -3.50
CA SER A 510 -8.62 44.09 -4.08
C SER A 510 -9.64 44.52 -3.03
N ARG A 511 -9.72 43.80 -1.90
CA ARG A 511 -10.77 44.01 -0.87
C ARG A 511 -10.33 44.86 0.32
N LEU A 512 -9.08 44.69 0.78
CA LEU A 512 -8.62 45.23 2.07
C LEU A 512 -7.88 46.57 1.96
N THR A 513 -7.37 46.94 0.78
CA THR A 513 -6.59 48.19 0.60
C THR A 513 -7.39 49.46 0.90
N GLY A 514 -8.71 49.46 0.68
CA GLY A 514 -9.57 50.63 0.90
C GLY A 514 -9.98 50.88 2.36
N ILE A 515 -9.54 50.05 3.30
CA ILE A 515 -10.03 50.02 4.69
C ILE A 515 -9.09 50.79 5.62
N ALA A 516 -9.64 51.35 6.71
CA ALA A 516 -8.86 51.89 7.83
C ALA A 516 -7.76 52.89 7.40
N GLY A 517 -8.10 53.77 6.46
CA GLY A 517 -7.21 54.86 6.01
C GLY A 517 -6.25 54.51 4.87
N GLY A 518 -6.42 53.36 4.19
CA GLY A 518 -5.65 53.03 2.99
C GLY A 518 -4.39 52.22 3.29
N LYS A 519 -4.54 51.02 3.86
CA LYS A 519 -3.42 50.16 4.27
C LYS A 519 -2.63 49.61 3.08
N GLN A 520 -1.31 49.70 3.15
CA GLN A 520 -0.44 49.18 2.10
C GLN A 520 -0.15 47.70 2.32
N ILE A 521 -0.64 46.85 1.42
CA ILE A 521 -0.36 45.41 1.44
C ILE A 521 0.78 45.14 0.46
N VAL A 522 1.79 44.41 0.91
CA VAL A 522 2.99 44.08 0.13
C VAL A 522 3.26 42.59 0.16
N LYS A 523 3.86 42.09 -0.92
CA LYS A 523 4.31 40.71 -1.04
C LYS A 523 5.82 40.69 -1.19
N LEU A 524 6.50 39.84 -0.42
CA LEU A 524 7.95 39.66 -0.56
C LEU A 524 8.29 38.93 -1.85
N ILE A 525 9.42 39.31 -2.45
CA ILE A 525 9.90 38.79 -3.74
C ILE A 525 11.11 37.87 -3.58
N GLY A 526 11.73 37.82 -2.40
CA GLY A 526 12.89 36.97 -2.10
C GLY A 526 14.24 37.65 -2.31
N GLU A 527 14.28 38.95 -2.61
CA GLU A 527 15.49 39.74 -2.68
C GLU A 527 15.62 40.62 -1.43
N THR A 528 16.66 40.40 -0.61
CA THR A 528 16.77 41.00 0.73
C THR A 528 16.72 42.54 0.73
N THR A 529 17.36 43.20 -0.22
CA THR A 529 17.41 44.67 -0.33
C THR A 529 16.05 45.27 -0.68
N ALA A 530 15.34 44.67 -1.62
CA ALA A 530 14.00 45.09 -2.01
C ALA A 530 12.97 44.75 -0.93
N ASP A 531 13.05 43.56 -0.34
CA ASP A 531 12.15 43.10 0.73
C ASP A 531 12.28 43.96 2.00
N LEU A 532 13.47 44.50 2.30
CA LEU A 532 13.65 45.47 3.40
C LEU A 532 12.94 46.81 3.13
N LYS A 533 12.88 47.26 1.88
CA LYS A 533 12.12 48.46 1.50
C LYS A 533 10.62 48.19 1.59
N LEU A 534 10.16 47.06 1.02
CA LEU A 534 8.77 46.63 1.10
C LEU A 534 8.29 46.48 2.54
N LEU A 535 9.11 45.90 3.42
CA LEU A 535 8.80 45.78 4.86
C LEU A 535 8.70 47.15 5.55
N GLY A 536 9.46 48.14 5.09
CA GLY A 536 9.38 49.52 5.59
C GLY A 536 8.06 50.19 5.23
N GLU A 537 7.65 50.05 3.97
CA GLU A 537 6.45 50.71 3.41
C GLU A 537 5.14 49.98 3.78
N GLY A 538 5.13 48.64 3.81
CA GLY A 538 3.92 47.86 4.00
C GLY A 538 3.39 47.81 5.43
N ASP A 539 2.07 47.87 5.57
CA ASP A 539 1.34 47.60 6.82
C ASP A 539 1.04 46.11 7.00
N LEU A 540 0.78 45.40 5.89
CA LEU A 540 0.57 43.96 5.85
C LEU A 540 1.56 43.33 4.87
N ILE A 541 2.39 42.42 5.37
CA ILE A 541 3.42 41.74 4.60
C ILE A 541 3.03 40.29 4.40
N LEU A 542 2.94 39.86 3.14
CA LEU A 542 2.73 38.46 2.78
C LEU A 542 4.06 37.83 2.35
N ALA A 543 4.41 36.70 2.96
CA ALA A 543 5.69 36.05 2.74
C ALA A 543 5.61 34.53 2.87
N THR A 544 6.51 33.82 2.20
CA THR A 544 6.76 32.40 2.50
C THR A 544 7.65 32.27 3.75
N PRO A 545 7.68 31.09 4.41
CA PRO A 545 8.59 30.85 5.53
C PRO A 545 10.05 31.16 5.22
N GLN A 546 10.52 30.82 4.02
CA GLN A 546 11.91 31.09 3.61
C GLN A 546 12.20 32.58 3.46
N GLN A 547 11.29 33.34 2.82
CA GLN A 547 11.42 34.79 2.68
C GLN A 547 11.42 35.46 4.07
N TRP A 548 10.47 35.10 4.94
CA TRP A 548 10.39 35.69 6.27
C TRP A 548 11.56 35.26 7.18
N ASP A 549 12.10 34.06 7.01
CA ASP A 549 13.31 33.63 7.73
C ASP A 549 14.49 34.56 7.41
N MET A 550 14.75 34.85 6.14
CA MET A 550 15.81 35.79 5.73
C MET A 550 15.61 37.19 6.33
N MET A 551 14.35 37.63 6.43
CA MET A 551 13.99 38.94 6.98
C MET A 551 14.08 39.01 8.51
N SER A 552 13.83 37.91 9.22
CA SER A 552 13.78 37.90 10.69
C SER A 552 15.07 37.46 11.37
N ARG A 553 16.07 36.89 10.66
CA ARG A 553 17.37 36.47 11.24
C ARG A 553 18.10 37.56 12.04
N MET A 554 18.12 38.80 11.55
CA MET A 554 18.78 39.94 12.22
C MET A 554 17.78 40.90 12.87
N TRP A 555 16.70 40.36 13.47
CA TRP A 555 15.62 41.15 14.06
C TRP A 555 16.10 42.18 15.10
N GLN A 556 17.19 41.92 15.84
CA GLN A 556 17.77 42.87 16.80
C GLN A 556 18.23 44.19 16.16
N ARG A 557 18.70 44.15 14.91
CA ARG A 557 19.14 45.35 14.16
C ARG A 557 18.00 45.97 13.37
N ARG A 558 16.95 45.20 13.07
CA ARG A 558 15.88 45.57 12.14
C ARG A 558 14.63 46.04 12.90
N LYS A 559 14.52 47.35 13.11
CA LYS A 559 13.37 47.97 13.81
C LYS A 559 12.01 47.61 13.19
N ASN A 560 11.93 47.49 11.86
CA ASN A 560 10.67 47.12 11.19
C ASN A 560 10.19 45.71 11.53
N VAL A 561 11.11 44.79 11.84
CA VAL A 561 10.75 43.42 12.31
C VAL A 561 10.27 43.46 13.76
N GLN A 562 10.87 44.32 14.60
CA GLN A 562 10.45 44.53 16.00
C GLN A 562 9.09 45.24 16.11
N ALA A 563 8.74 46.05 15.11
CA ALA A 563 7.46 46.76 15.01
C ALA A 563 6.29 45.86 14.60
N VAL A 564 6.55 44.59 14.22
CA VAL A 564 5.50 43.62 13.94
C VAL A 564 4.79 43.27 15.24
N THR A 565 3.46 43.38 15.21
CA THR A 565 2.57 43.18 16.35
C THR A 565 1.55 42.07 16.11
N LEU A 566 1.38 41.63 14.86
CA LEU A 566 0.57 40.47 14.49
C LEU A 566 1.32 39.57 13.50
N VAL A 567 1.37 38.27 13.78
CA VAL A 567 1.86 37.22 12.88
C VAL A 567 0.77 36.19 12.68
N ILE A 568 0.36 35.96 11.43
CA ILE A 568 -0.58 34.92 11.04
C ILE A 568 0.22 33.85 10.31
N ALA A 569 0.27 32.65 10.90
CA ALA A 569 0.88 31.47 10.33
C ALA A 569 -0.21 30.55 9.78
N ASP A 570 -0.43 30.63 8.47
CA ASP A 570 -1.41 29.80 7.77
C ASP A 570 -0.85 28.44 7.36
N ASP A 571 -1.73 27.45 7.25
CA ASP A 571 -1.40 26.04 6.98
C ASP A 571 -0.23 25.51 7.84
N LEU A 572 -0.27 25.78 9.15
CA LEU A 572 0.78 25.43 10.10
C LEU A 572 1.05 23.92 10.22
N HIS A 573 0.10 23.05 9.87
CA HIS A 573 0.32 21.59 9.74
C HIS A 573 1.46 21.22 8.79
N MET A 574 1.88 22.12 7.90
CA MET A 574 2.99 21.89 6.96
C MET A 574 4.38 21.94 7.61
N ILE A 575 4.49 22.18 8.93
CA ILE A 575 5.76 22.06 9.66
C ILE A 575 6.40 20.67 9.56
N GLY A 576 5.59 19.61 9.39
CA GLY A 576 6.09 18.25 9.19
C GLY A 576 6.41 17.91 7.73
N GLY A 577 6.17 18.83 6.79
CA GLY A 577 6.39 18.64 5.36
C GLY A 577 7.78 19.05 4.88
N GLN A 578 7.97 19.03 3.57
CA GLN A 578 9.22 19.48 2.94
C GLN A 578 9.51 20.95 3.27
N ASN A 579 10.69 21.24 3.79
CA ASN A 579 11.10 22.56 4.31
C ASN A 579 10.29 23.09 5.51
N GLY A 580 9.49 22.25 6.17
CA GLY A 580 8.68 22.63 7.32
C GLY A 580 9.50 23.11 8.53
N TYR A 581 10.73 22.62 8.68
CA TYR A 581 11.68 23.07 9.71
C TYR A 581 11.99 24.58 9.64
N VAL A 582 11.97 25.18 8.44
CA VAL A 582 12.15 26.63 8.27
C VAL A 582 10.93 27.37 8.82
N TYR A 583 9.74 26.82 8.59
CA TYR A 583 8.50 27.38 9.10
C TYR A 583 8.43 27.32 10.62
N GLU A 584 8.83 26.18 11.20
CA GLU A 584 8.98 26.01 12.64
C GLU A 584 9.98 27.03 13.23
N THR A 585 11.13 27.21 12.58
CA THR A 585 12.15 28.17 13.03
C THR A 585 11.61 29.60 13.07
N VAL A 586 10.84 29.98 12.05
CA VAL A 586 10.24 31.31 11.93
C VAL A 586 9.21 31.59 13.02
N VAL A 587 8.28 30.66 13.25
CA VAL A 587 7.23 30.82 14.27
C VAL A 587 7.84 30.82 15.67
N SER A 588 8.80 29.92 15.93
CA SER A 588 9.55 29.89 17.20
C SER A 588 10.29 31.21 17.44
N ARG A 589 10.90 31.78 16.40
CA ARG A 589 11.59 33.07 16.49
C ARG A 589 10.61 34.20 16.78
N SER A 590 9.45 34.23 16.13
CA SER A 590 8.40 35.22 16.42
C SER A 590 7.93 35.15 17.88
N HIS A 591 7.76 33.95 18.43
CA HIS A 591 7.43 33.78 19.85
C HIS A 591 8.56 34.28 20.77
N ALA A 592 9.82 33.95 20.45
CA ALA A 592 10.99 34.42 21.20
C ALA A 592 11.12 35.96 21.17
N ILE A 593 10.87 36.59 20.02
CA ILE A 593 10.86 38.05 19.87
C ILE A 593 9.77 38.67 20.75
N SER A 594 8.55 38.11 20.72
CA SER A 594 7.43 38.56 21.57
C SER A 594 7.80 38.55 23.05
N LYS A 595 8.46 37.48 23.52
CA LYS A 595 8.91 37.35 24.91
C LYS A 595 10.06 38.29 25.28
N GLN A 596 11.00 38.56 24.38
CA GLN A 596 12.15 39.43 24.68
C GLN A 596 11.82 40.92 24.63
N LEU A 597 10.94 41.34 23.72
CA LEU A 597 10.56 42.73 23.58
C LEU A 597 9.36 43.11 24.46
N GLU A 598 8.62 42.12 24.99
CA GLU A 598 7.36 42.30 25.69
C GLU A 598 6.38 43.24 24.93
N ASN A 599 6.47 43.21 23.60
CA ASN A 599 5.78 44.15 22.71
C ASN A 599 4.32 43.74 22.41
N GLY A 600 3.81 42.73 23.10
CA GLY A 600 2.46 42.20 22.89
C GLY A 600 2.24 41.58 21.51
N LEU A 601 3.29 41.10 20.81
CA LEU A 601 3.14 40.46 19.50
C LEU A 601 2.23 39.24 19.61
N ARG A 602 1.13 39.30 18.84
CA ARG A 602 0.08 38.30 18.74
C ARG A 602 0.38 37.32 17.59
N ILE A 603 0.21 36.02 17.86
CA ILE A 603 0.42 34.94 16.89
C ILE A 603 -0.89 34.18 16.68
N ILE A 604 -1.29 34.04 15.42
CA ILE A 604 -2.46 33.26 15.01
C ILE A 604 -2.00 32.08 14.17
N GLY A 605 -2.20 30.87 14.67
CA GLY A 605 -1.91 29.63 13.94
C GLY A 605 -3.17 29.09 13.27
N LEU A 606 -3.21 29.02 11.94
CA LEU A 606 -4.28 28.37 11.19
C LEU A 606 -3.75 27.06 10.61
N SER A 607 -4.53 25.99 10.73
CA SER A 607 -4.07 24.66 10.36
C SER A 607 -5.21 23.76 9.89
N ALA A 608 -4.86 22.64 9.25
CA ALA A 608 -5.75 21.50 9.19
C ALA A 608 -6.04 20.98 10.61
N SER A 609 -7.10 20.19 10.76
CA SER A 609 -7.38 19.47 12.00
C SER A 609 -6.18 18.60 12.40
N LEU A 610 -5.67 18.79 13.61
CA LEU A 610 -4.50 18.06 14.11
C LEU A 610 -4.94 17.00 15.12
N SER A 611 -4.18 15.91 15.23
CA SER A 611 -4.38 14.92 16.30
C SER A 611 -4.01 15.50 17.68
N ASN A 612 -2.92 16.28 17.74
CA ASN A 612 -2.53 17.00 18.95
C ASN A 612 -2.29 18.49 18.67
N ALA A 613 -3.36 19.29 18.74
CA ALA A 613 -3.27 20.74 18.62
C ALA A 613 -2.78 21.44 19.89
N ARG A 614 -2.75 20.73 21.03
CA ARG A 614 -2.35 21.33 22.30
C ARG A 614 -0.89 21.71 22.28
N ASP A 615 -0.02 20.79 21.87
CA ASP A 615 1.43 21.03 21.79
C ASP A 615 1.74 22.17 20.81
N VAL A 616 1.07 22.19 19.65
CA VAL A 616 1.26 23.26 18.64
C VAL A 616 0.77 24.60 19.16
N GLY A 617 -0.36 24.66 19.87
CA GLY A 617 -0.87 25.88 20.47
C GLY A 617 0.01 26.39 21.61
N GLU A 618 0.40 25.51 22.53
CA GLU A 618 1.28 25.84 23.66
C GLU A 618 2.67 26.30 23.17
N TRP A 619 3.18 25.74 22.07
CA TRP A 619 4.48 26.09 21.47
C TRP A 619 4.64 27.58 21.13
N PHE A 620 3.61 28.24 20.59
CA PHE A 620 3.64 29.69 20.34
C PHE A 620 2.90 30.51 21.41
N GLY A 621 2.50 29.88 22.51
CA GLY A 621 1.91 30.54 23.68
C GLY A 621 0.42 30.81 23.60
N ALA A 622 -0.36 30.01 22.87
CA ALA A 622 -1.82 30.02 22.96
C ALA A 622 -2.31 29.33 24.25
N SER A 623 -3.39 29.84 24.82
CA SER A 623 -4.01 29.26 26.01
C SER A 623 -4.92 28.09 25.64
N LYS A 624 -5.21 27.19 26.59
CA LYS A 624 -6.15 26.08 26.37
C LYS A 624 -7.53 26.54 25.87
N HIS A 625 -7.97 27.75 26.22
CA HIS A 625 -9.26 28.30 25.80
C HIS A 625 -9.24 28.93 24.40
N THR A 626 -8.05 29.25 23.89
CA THR A 626 -7.84 29.85 22.56
C THR A 626 -7.28 28.85 21.54
N ILE A 627 -7.21 27.57 21.92
CA ILE A 627 -6.87 26.46 21.02
C ILE A 627 -8.17 25.80 20.57
N PHE A 628 -8.58 26.08 19.35
CA PHE A 628 -9.73 25.47 18.69
C PHE A 628 -9.23 24.42 17.69
N ASN A 629 -9.54 23.15 17.92
CA ASN A 629 -9.14 22.06 17.03
C ASN A 629 -10.33 21.17 16.70
N PHE A 630 -11.00 21.46 15.61
CA PHE A 630 -12.22 20.80 15.18
C PHE A 630 -11.92 19.46 14.50
N SER A 631 -12.83 18.49 14.63
CA SER A 631 -12.77 17.21 13.93
C SER A 631 -12.73 17.42 12.40
N PRO A 632 -11.96 16.62 11.63
CA PRO A 632 -11.99 16.65 10.17
C PRO A 632 -13.38 16.42 9.54
N GLN A 633 -14.31 15.86 10.32
CA GLN A 633 -15.71 15.62 9.93
C GLN A 633 -16.54 16.91 9.91
N TYR A 634 -16.14 17.94 10.66
CA TYR A 634 -16.84 19.22 10.71
C TYR A 634 -16.50 20.08 9.50
N ARG A 635 -17.11 19.73 8.37
CA ARG A 635 -17.05 20.50 7.11
C ARG A 635 -18.40 21.15 6.85
N GLN A 636 -18.38 22.33 6.20
CA GLN A 636 -19.60 22.96 5.72
C GLN A 636 -20.30 22.09 4.67
N ILE A 637 -19.50 21.47 3.80
CA ILE A 637 -19.96 20.54 2.78
C ILE A 637 -19.47 19.14 3.18
N PRO A 638 -20.37 18.18 3.41
CA PRO A 638 -20.00 16.80 3.69
C PRO A 638 -19.10 16.24 2.57
N LEU A 639 -18.05 15.50 2.93
CA LEU A 639 -17.17 14.81 2.00
C LEU A 639 -17.41 13.30 2.12
N GLU A 640 -17.80 12.65 1.04
CA GLU A 640 -17.83 11.20 0.93
C GLU A 640 -16.48 10.69 0.39
N LEU A 641 -15.79 9.85 1.18
CA LEU A 641 -14.47 9.30 0.83
C LEU A 641 -14.63 7.87 0.33
N HIS A 642 -14.28 7.63 -0.93
CA HIS A 642 -14.19 6.29 -1.51
C HIS A 642 -12.72 5.93 -1.78
N ILE A 643 -12.23 4.88 -1.11
CA ILE A 643 -10.87 4.36 -1.31
C ILE A 643 -10.96 3.09 -2.16
N GLN A 644 -10.26 3.09 -3.30
CA GLN A 644 -10.18 1.92 -4.19
C GLN A 644 -8.75 1.36 -4.14
N PRO A 645 -8.53 0.19 -3.50
CA PRO A 645 -7.20 -0.42 -3.47
C PRO A 645 -6.85 -1.06 -4.81
N PHE A 646 -5.59 -0.92 -5.23
CA PHE A 646 -5.02 -1.59 -6.39
C PHE A 646 -3.80 -2.42 -5.96
N THR A 647 -3.56 -3.52 -6.65
CA THR A 647 -2.55 -4.53 -6.29
C THR A 647 -1.54 -4.75 -7.43
N ILE A 648 -1.36 -3.74 -8.28
CA ILE A 648 -0.47 -3.81 -9.44
C ILE A 648 0.91 -3.28 -9.01
N PRO A 649 1.97 -4.12 -8.99
CA PRO A 649 3.28 -3.73 -8.50
C PRO A 649 4.03 -2.80 -9.46
N HIS A 650 3.70 -2.82 -10.76
CA HIS A 650 4.35 -2.00 -11.78
C HIS A 650 3.64 -0.66 -11.95
N PHE A 651 4.31 0.45 -11.58
CA PHE A 651 3.72 1.79 -11.54
C PHE A 651 3.08 2.26 -12.86
N PRO A 652 3.72 2.14 -14.06
CA PRO A 652 3.05 2.49 -15.32
C PRO A 652 1.79 1.67 -15.59
N SER A 653 1.79 0.38 -15.24
CA SER A 653 0.61 -0.48 -15.41
C SER A 653 -0.51 -0.10 -14.43
N LEU A 654 -0.15 0.29 -13.20
CA LEU A 654 -1.08 0.85 -12.23
C LEU A 654 -1.71 2.14 -12.77
N MET A 655 -0.92 3.07 -13.27
CA MET A 655 -1.41 4.36 -13.80
C MET A 655 -2.35 4.19 -15.00
N LEU A 656 -2.14 3.17 -15.85
CA LEU A 656 -3.06 2.85 -16.95
C LEU A 656 -4.34 2.15 -16.49
N ALA A 657 -4.31 1.46 -15.35
CA ALA A 657 -5.46 0.78 -14.77
C ALA A 657 -6.33 1.70 -13.90
N ILE A 658 -5.77 2.81 -13.41
CA ILE A 658 -6.53 3.86 -12.71
C ILE A 658 -7.42 4.56 -13.76
N PRO A 659 -8.74 4.54 -13.56
CA PRO A 659 -9.71 5.08 -14.52
C PRO A 659 -9.69 6.61 -14.64
#